data_AF-A0A973HQH1-F1
#
_entry.id   AF-A0A973HQH1-F1
#
_cell.length_a   1.000
_cell.length_b   1.000
_cell.length_c   1.000
_cell.angle_alpha   90.00
_cell.angle_beta   90.00
_cell.angle_gamma   90.00
#
_symmetry.space_group_name_H-M   'P 1'
#
loop_
_entity.id
_entity.type
_entity.pdbx_description
1 polymer ?
#
loop_
_entity_poly.entity_id
_entity_poly.type
_entity_poly.pdbx_seq_one_letter_code
_entity_poly.pdbx_strand_id
1 'polypeptide(L)'
;MKKIIIGARSSPLSLKQTNNALEKLKDIVLDCEFALIPMESPGDEDLKTDLRSSDPDFFTRYLDEAVLSGELDCAMHSAKDLPDILSEGIDWFWLPWREDPRDCIILQKGKTLDDLPDNPRIGISSDRREQWSKKQFPNAILENLRGTIGQRLEQLDDDKFDLLIMASAALHRLEIKDRICDYISLTDLPVPDGQGYLAVTYKKGNAFFDKLRQFFVKPVSLVGAGSGDASYITVAGITALNDCDVCLYDALANPKLLEHLPADTQHIVYVGKRGGKHSVSVKEIERLILEHSRRGRHVVRLKGGDPGIFGRLQEELNFLDEHALPYTVIPGVSSLFAATTGTGLLLTRQDVSRGFTVATPRKVDKTIVKMTPEERLRMPLVFFMSVYRVRDIKEHILEDEQYSLETKAAMVFGASLPEEKIITGTLDDICEKVEAFSNDTDLPGLLIIGPIADAKFLYKHNSILAAKRILITGSPSIQKSAARLIHNYGGKPIEFPLIDISPEHGAIETLSNMESYDWLILTSPSAVDTLLHLMKSARIDLRQLPKIMVCGSGTAEKFADNGICVDAMPESEFSAAGLLAFADQHIKPSDKVLRLRSKLAKETLSNDLRKIAGTVDDCILYANTEKQQEMLYEFDIIYFSSGSTVDSFINQFGKDALQDKFILAIGKPTLHSLEKHGLKADLVPEQSTTNASIYALAVHELNKELAK
;
A
#
# COMPACT_ATOMS: atom_id res chain seq x y z
N MET A 1 30.58 -10.67 -33.83
CA MET A 1 29.26 -10.59 -33.21
C MET A 1 28.79 -11.99 -32.86
N LYS A 2 28.22 -12.18 -31.67
CA LYS A 2 27.59 -13.44 -31.28
C LYS A 2 26.28 -13.55 -32.05
N LYS A 3 26.06 -14.65 -32.78
CA LYS A 3 24.79 -14.91 -33.45
C LYS A 3 23.81 -15.52 -32.44
N ILE A 4 22.60 -14.99 -32.35
CA ILE A 4 21.51 -15.47 -31.49
C ILE A 4 20.36 -15.91 -32.39
N ILE A 5 19.96 -17.17 -32.29
CA ILE A 5 18.88 -17.78 -33.08
C ILE A 5 17.58 -17.69 -32.29
N ILE A 6 16.59 -16.96 -32.82
CA ILE A 6 15.28 -16.78 -32.19
C ILE A 6 14.21 -17.49 -32.99
N GLY A 7 13.38 -18.29 -32.32
CA GLY A 7 12.16 -18.84 -32.91
C GLY A 7 10.95 -17.95 -32.66
N ALA A 8 10.06 -17.86 -33.64
CA ALA A 8 8.72 -17.34 -33.44
C ALA A 8 7.74 -18.05 -34.39
N ARG A 9 6.44 -17.96 -34.08
CA ARG A 9 5.40 -18.49 -34.98
C ARG A 9 5.49 -17.84 -36.35
N SER A 10 5.21 -18.62 -37.40
CA SER A 10 5.24 -18.19 -38.81
C SER A 10 4.13 -17.20 -39.19
N SER A 11 3.13 -16.98 -38.32
CA SER A 11 2.06 -16.02 -38.59
C SER A 11 2.60 -14.59 -38.82
N PRO A 12 2.00 -13.79 -39.75
CA PRO A 12 2.50 -12.46 -40.08
C PRO A 12 2.62 -11.52 -38.87
N LEU A 13 1.66 -11.58 -37.95
CA LEU A 13 1.69 -10.80 -36.71
C LEU A 13 2.89 -11.20 -35.82
N SER A 14 3.14 -12.51 -35.69
CA SER A 14 4.23 -13.04 -34.88
C SER A 14 5.61 -12.67 -35.42
N LEU A 15 5.80 -12.73 -36.73
CA LEU A 15 7.05 -12.32 -37.36
C LEU A 15 7.25 -10.80 -37.24
N LYS A 16 6.22 -10.00 -37.51
CA LYS A 16 6.30 -8.53 -37.42
C LYS A 16 6.60 -8.08 -35.98
N GLN A 17 5.89 -8.61 -34.98
CA GLN A 17 6.13 -8.24 -33.58
C GLN A 17 7.52 -8.66 -33.09
N THR A 18 8.00 -9.82 -33.54
CA THR A 18 9.34 -10.30 -33.20
C THR A 18 10.39 -9.41 -33.83
N ASN A 19 10.30 -9.10 -35.13
CA ASN A 19 11.24 -8.20 -35.80
C ASN A 19 11.29 -6.81 -35.14
N ASN A 20 10.13 -6.22 -34.81
CA ASN A 20 10.08 -4.93 -34.11
C ASN A 20 10.78 -4.99 -32.74
N ALA A 21 10.65 -6.10 -32.01
CA ALA A 21 11.36 -6.30 -30.74
C ALA A 21 12.87 -6.49 -30.94
N LEU A 22 13.27 -7.24 -31.97
CA LEU A 22 14.67 -7.48 -32.31
C LEU A 22 15.38 -6.19 -32.73
N GLU A 23 14.72 -5.29 -33.46
CA GLU A 23 15.26 -3.97 -33.79
C GLU A 23 15.62 -3.18 -32.52
N LYS A 24 14.69 -3.11 -31.57
CA LYS A 24 14.96 -2.45 -30.28
C LYS A 24 16.03 -3.16 -29.46
N LEU A 25 16.13 -4.49 -29.54
CA LEU A 25 17.20 -5.24 -28.86
C LEU A 25 18.58 -5.02 -29.48
N LYS A 26 18.69 -4.76 -30.79
CA LYS A 26 19.96 -4.42 -31.45
C LYS A 26 20.57 -3.12 -30.92
N ASP A 27 19.72 -2.16 -30.56
CA ASP A 27 20.17 -0.89 -29.96
C ASP A 27 20.71 -1.06 -28.53
N ILE A 28 20.33 -2.15 -27.86
CA ILE A 28 20.73 -2.46 -26.48
C ILE A 28 21.95 -3.39 -26.45
N VAL A 29 21.98 -4.40 -27.32
CA VAL A 29 22.99 -5.46 -27.34
C VAL A 29 23.86 -5.36 -28.60
N LEU A 30 24.79 -4.40 -28.61
CA LEU A 30 25.54 -3.96 -29.78
C LEU A 30 26.43 -5.04 -30.45
N ASP A 31 26.87 -6.05 -29.69
CA ASP A 31 27.76 -7.11 -30.18
C ASP A 31 27.03 -8.41 -30.60
N CYS A 32 25.71 -8.35 -30.79
CA CYS A 32 24.89 -9.51 -31.18
C CYS A 32 24.21 -9.33 -32.54
N GLU A 33 24.19 -10.41 -33.32
CA GLU A 33 23.38 -10.52 -34.52
C GLU A 33 22.20 -11.46 -34.23
N PHE A 34 20.97 -10.96 -34.38
CA PHE A 34 19.76 -11.74 -34.16
C PHE A 34 19.26 -12.34 -35.48
N ALA A 35 19.08 -13.67 -35.52
CA ALA A 35 18.56 -14.41 -36.65
C ALA A 35 17.20 -15.04 -36.29
N LEU A 36 16.14 -14.60 -36.96
CA LEU A 36 14.79 -15.11 -36.75
C LEU A 36 14.54 -16.36 -37.62
N ILE A 37 14.10 -17.45 -36.98
CA ILE A 37 13.61 -18.67 -37.63
C ILE A 37 12.08 -18.72 -37.45
N PRO A 38 11.30 -18.51 -38.52
CA PRO A 38 9.88 -18.80 -38.52
C PRO A 38 9.65 -20.29 -38.31
N MET A 39 8.73 -20.64 -37.42
CA MET A 39 8.38 -22.03 -37.18
C MET A 39 6.85 -22.20 -37.19
N GLU A 40 6.41 -23.29 -37.80
CA GLU A 40 5.00 -23.63 -37.90
C GLU A 40 4.53 -24.35 -36.64
N SER A 41 3.39 -23.91 -36.10
CA SER A 41 2.78 -24.52 -34.93
C SER A 41 1.56 -25.36 -35.34
N PRO A 42 1.26 -26.48 -34.66
CA PRO A 42 0.01 -27.21 -34.88
C PRO A 42 -1.24 -26.33 -34.75
N GLY A 43 -1.18 -25.30 -33.89
CA GLY A 43 -2.25 -24.31 -33.72
C GLY A 43 -2.41 -23.30 -34.85
N ASP A 44 -1.45 -23.19 -35.76
CA ASP A 44 -1.56 -22.42 -37.00
C ASP A 44 -2.20 -23.26 -38.13
N GLU A 45 -2.12 -24.59 -38.06
CA GLU A 45 -2.73 -25.53 -39.03
C GLU A 45 -4.15 -25.98 -38.63
N ASP A 46 -4.43 -26.08 -37.32
CA ASP A 46 -5.74 -26.51 -36.81
C ASP A 46 -6.76 -25.36 -36.75
N LEU A 47 -7.58 -25.27 -37.81
CA LEU A 47 -8.67 -24.31 -37.92
C LEU A 47 -10.02 -24.83 -37.35
N LYS A 48 -10.06 -26.05 -36.81
CA LYS A 48 -11.31 -26.73 -36.41
C LYS A 48 -11.51 -26.80 -34.91
N THR A 49 -10.43 -26.92 -34.13
CA THR A 49 -10.52 -27.06 -32.66
C THR A 49 -10.94 -25.76 -31.99
N ASP A 50 -11.73 -25.86 -30.91
CA ASP A 50 -12.07 -24.68 -30.12
C ASP A 50 -10.87 -24.23 -29.26
N LEU A 51 -10.33 -23.02 -29.49
CA LEU A 51 -9.27 -22.44 -28.65
C LEU A 51 -9.68 -22.33 -27.18
N ARG A 52 -10.98 -22.27 -26.88
CA ARG A 52 -11.49 -22.29 -25.50
C ARG A 52 -11.35 -23.66 -24.83
N SER A 53 -11.19 -24.72 -25.61
CA SER A 53 -11.05 -26.10 -25.14
C SER A 53 -9.68 -26.71 -25.48
N SER A 54 -8.70 -25.89 -25.85
CA SER A 54 -7.35 -26.34 -26.21
C SER A 54 -6.43 -26.35 -24.99
N ASP A 55 -5.35 -27.14 -25.06
CA ASP A 55 -4.34 -27.19 -23.99
C ASP A 55 -3.71 -25.79 -23.75
N PRO A 56 -3.29 -25.45 -22.51
CA PRO A 56 -2.73 -24.12 -22.20
C PRO A 56 -1.44 -23.77 -22.96
N ASP A 57 -0.67 -24.77 -23.38
CA ASP A 57 0.61 -24.64 -24.08
C ASP A 57 0.49 -24.90 -25.59
N PHE A 58 -0.74 -24.92 -26.13
CA PHE A 58 -1.06 -25.24 -27.51
C PHE A 58 -0.24 -24.46 -28.55
N PHE A 59 0.18 -23.23 -28.22
CA PHE A 59 0.98 -22.38 -29.10
C PHE A 59 2.48 -22.32 -28.76
N THR A 60 2.93 -22.84 -27.61
CA THR A 60 4.28 -22.61 -27.09
C THR A 60 5.13 -23.88 -27.07
N ARG A 61 4.52 -25.07 -26.92
CA ARG A 61 5.22 -26.35 -26.69
C ARG A 61 6.35 -26.63 -27.68
N TYR A 62 6.12 -26.45 -28.98
CA TYR A 62 7.10 -26.76 -30.02
C TYR A 62 8.30 -25.79 -30.00
N LEU A 63 8.09 -24.51 -29.65
CA LEU A 63 9.16 -23.53 -29.49
C LEU A 63 10.01 -23.86 -28.27
N ASP A 64 9.36 -24.26 -27.18
CA ASP A 64 10.05 -24.66 -25.95
C ASP A 64 10.90 -25.92 -26.18
N GLU A 65 10.40 -26.91 -26.93
CA GLU A 65 11.18 -28.09 -27.36
C GLU A 65 12.41 -27.71 -28.19
N ALA A 66 12.28 -26.77 -29.12
CA ALA A 66 13.38 -26.29 -29.96
C ALA A 66 14.42 -25.47 -29.16
N VAL A 67 14.00 -24.73 -28.12
CA VAL A 67 14.90 -24.07 -27.16
C VAL A 67 15.63 -25.10 -26.30
N LEU A 68 14.93 -26.12 -25.80
CA LEU A 68 15.53 -27.15 -24.94
C LEU A 68 16.56 -28.02 -25.69
N SER A 69 16.26 -28.36 -26.94
CA SER A 69 17.13 -29.13 -27.85
C SER A 69 18.36 -28.34 -28.29
N GLY A 70 18.32 -27.01 -28.21
CA GLY A 70 19.39 -26.11 -28.66
C GLY A 70 19.32 -25.77 -30.14
N GLU A 71 18.22 -26.08 -30.84
CA GLU A 71 17.93 -25.56 -32.18
C GLU A 71 17.77 -24.04 -32.16
N LEU A 72 17.16 -23.52 -31.08
CA LEU A 72 16.99 -22.09 -30.82
C LEU A 72 17.75 -21.67 -29.56
N ASP A 73 18.28 -20.44 -29.56
CA ASP A 73 18.81 -19.82 -28.33
C ASP A 73 17.65 -19.32 -27.44
N CYS A 74 16.58 -18.82 -28.05
CA CYS A 74 15.34 -18.42 -27.37
C CYS A 74 14.13 -18.43 -28.33
N ALA A 75 12.94 -18.26 -27.77
CA ALA A 75 11.71 -18.06 -28.53
C ALA A 75 10.98 -16.79 -28.09
N MET A 76 10.30 -16.14 -29.04
CA MET A 76 9.52 -14.92 -28.82
C MET A 76 8.03 -15.22 -28.91
N HIS A 77 7.29 -14.76 -27.90
CA HIS A 77 5.86 -15.03 -27.75
C HIS A 77 5.08 -13.74 -27.49
N SER A 78 3.78 -13.76 -27.78
CA SER A 78 2.86 -12.82 -27.11
C SER A 78 2.71 -13.26 -25.67
N ALA A 79 2.91 -12.34 -24.72
CA ALA A 79 2.98 -12.70 -23.30
C ALA A 79 1.70 -13.35 -22.75
N LYS A 80 0.54 -12.93 -23.26
CA LYS A 80 -0.78 -13.51 -22.90
C LYS A 80 -1.01 -14.93 -23.43
N ASP A 81 -0.17 -15.41 -24.35
CA ASP A 81 -0.27 -16.75 -24.93
C ASP A 81 0.68 -17.74 -24.21
N LEU A 82 1.48 -17.26 -23.23
CA LEU A 82 2.28 -18.14 -22.38
C LEU A 82 1.37 -18.87 -21.38
N PRO A 83 1.58 -20.18 -21.14
CA PRO A 83 0.89 -20.89 -20.08
C PRO A 83 1.35 -20.43 -18.70
N ASP A 84 0.50 -20.62 -17.69
CA ASP A 84 0.85 -20.31 -16.28
C ASP A 84 2.02 -21.17 -15.77
N ILE A 85 2.12 -22.41 -16.27
CA ILE A 85 3.21 -23.34 -15.98
C ILE A 85 3.90 -23.66 -17.30
N LEU A 86 5.16 -23.27 -17.42
CA LEU A 86 6.02 -23.58 -18.57
C LEU A 86 6.70 -24.94 -18.42
N SER A 87 7.17 -25.48 -19.54
CA SER A 87 7.94 -26.72 -19.58
C SER A 87 9.17 -26.66 -18.65
N GLU A 88 9.47 -27.79 -18.00
CA GLU A 88 10.65 -27.89 -17.14
C GLU A 88 11.93 -27.55 -17.91
N GLY A 89 12.79 -26.71 -17.32
CA GLY A 89 14.03 -26.25 -17.96
C GLY A 89 13.89 -24.97 -18.80
N ILE A 90 12.67 -24.42 -18.96
CA ILE A 90 12.43 -23.11 -19.57
C ILE A 90 12.38 -22.01 -18.50
N ASP A 91 13.06 -20.90 -18.79
CA ASP A 91 12.95 -19.62 -18.08
C ASP A 91 12.39 -18.56 -19.05
N TRP A 92 11.88 -17.45 -18.51
CA TRP A 92 11.19 -16.44 -19.31
C TRP A 92 11.20 -15.06 -18.67
N PHE A 93 10.94 -14.03 -19.49
CA PHE A 93 10.59 -12.69 -19.03
C PHE A 93 9.81 -11.91 -20.08
N TRP A 94 9.11 -10.88 -19.63
CA TRP A 94 8.45 -9.91 -20.49
C TRP A 94 9.42 -8.83 -20.94
N LEU A 95 9.34 -8.49 -22.22
CA LEU A 95 9.98 -7.28 -22.72
C LEU A 95 9.23 -6.05 -22.22
N PRO A 96 9.91 -4.92 -21.94
CA PRO A 96 9.30 -3.76 -21.30
C PRO A 96 8.37 -2.98 -22.24
N TRP A 97 8.37 -3.30 -23.53
CA TRP A 97 7.61 -2.57 -24.54
C TRP A 97 6.19 -3.12 -24.65
N ARG A 98 5.26 -2.43 -23.97
CA ARG A 98 3.83 -2.72 -24.04
C ARG A 98 3.14 -1.90 -25.12
N GLU A 99 2.38 -2.57 -25.98
CA GLU A 99 1.40 -1.91 -26.86
C GLU A 99 0.11 -1.57 -26.12
N ASP A 100 -0.77 -0.76 -26.74
CA ASP A 100 -2.10 -0.48 -26.19
C ASP A 100 -2.85 -1.79 -25.87
N PRO A 101 -3.14 -2.04 -24.59
CA PRO A 101 -3.71 -3.31 -24.19
C PRO A 101 -5.22 -3.38 -24.46
N ARG A 102 -5.89 -2.28 -24.82
CA ARG A 102 -7.35 -2.25 -24.99
C ARG A 102 -7.81 -3.14 -26.14
N ASP A 103 -9.02 -3.67 -26.02
CA ASP A 103 -9.75 -4.19 -27.17
C ASP A 103 -10.38 -3.05 -27.97
N CYS A 104 -10.59 -3.28 -29.25
CA CYS A 104 -11.15 -2.32 -30.18
C CYS A 104 -12.27 -2.95 -31.00
N ILE A 105 -13.19 -2.08 -31.40
CA ILE A 105 -14.29 -2.39 -32.31
C ILE A 105 -13.81 -2.11 -33.74
N ILE A 106 -14.06 -3.07 -34.62
CA ILE A 106 -13.71 -2.97 -36.04
C ILE A 106 -14.98 -3.21 -36.84
N LEU A 107 -15.27 -2.27 -37.73
CA LEU A 107 -16.37 -2.31 -38.69
C LEU A 107 -15.81 -2.32 -40.12
N GLN A 108 -16.67 -2.57 -41.10
CA GLN A 108 -16.32 -2.36 -42.50
C GLN A 108 -15.94 -0.90 -42.73
N LYS A 109 -15.02 -0.66 -43.67
CA LYS A 109 -14.52 0.69 -43.96
C LYS A 109 -15.67 1.64 -44.29
N GLY A 110 -15.74 2.75 -43.57
CA GLY A 110 -16.76 3.80 -43.77
C GLY A 110 -18.07 3.58 -43.01
N LYS A 111 -18.26 2.44 -42.33
CA LYS A 111 -19.40 2.22 -41.43
C LYS A 111 -19.09 2.72 -40.01
N THR A 112 -20.15 3.08 -39.31
CA THR A 112 -20.19 3.50 -37.91
C THR A 112 -21.07 2.56 -37.10
N LEU A 113 -21.08 2.70 -35.77
CA LEU A 113 -21.94 1.89 -34.90
C LEU A 113 -23.44 2.07 -35.21
N ASP A 114 -23.83 3.24 -35.73
CA ASP A 114 -25.22 3.53 -36.13
C ASP A 114 -25.66 2.77 -37.39
N ASP A 115 -24.70 2.24 -38.17
CA ASP A 115 -24.95 1.47 -39.40
C ASP A 115 -25.14 -0.04 -39.13
N LEU A 116 -25.10 -0.47 -37.86
CA LEU A 116 -25.29 -1.87 -37.50
C LEU A 116 -26.75 -2.32 -37.66
N PRO A 117 -27.01 -3.54 -38.16
CA PRO A 117 -28.37 -4.07 -38.22
C PRO A 117 -28.90 -4.39 -36.81
N ASP A 118 -30.23 -4.53 -36.66
CA ASP A 118 -30.90 -4.79 -35.38
C ASP A 118 -30.38 -6.06 -34.64
N ASN A 119 -29.91 -7.06 -35.39
CA ASN A 119 -29.34 -8.31 -34.89
C ASN A 119 -27.93 -8.52 -35.48
N PRO A 120 -26.91 -7.77 -35.04
CA PRO A 120 -25.60 -7.79 -35.68
C PRO A 120 -24.88 -9.12 -35.44
N ARG A 121 -24.19 -9.63 -36.45
CA ARG A 121 -23.32 -10.80 -36.37
C ARG A 121 -21.94 -10.36 -35.87
N ILE A 122 -21.60 -10.74 -34.64
CA ILE A 122 -20.36 -10.32 -33.99
C ILE A 122 -19.36 -11.48 -33.94
N GLY A 123 -18.18 -11.26 -34.50
CA GLY A 123 -17.08 -12.22 -34.44
C GLY A 123 -16.31 -12.15 -33.12
N ILE A 124 -16.35 -13.23 -32.33
CA ILE A 124 -15.72 -13.31 -31.00
C ILE A 124 -14.71 -14.45 -30.91
N SER A 125 -13.61 -14.22 -30.19
CA SER A 125 -12.54 -15.20 -30.00
C SER A 125 -12.16 -15.45 -28.52
N SER A 126 -13.01 -15.06 -27.57
CA SER A 126 -12.79 -15.28 -26.12
C SER A 126 -14.08 -15.05 -25.33
N ASP A 127 -14.28 -15.78 -24.24
CA ASP A 127 -15.48 -15.65 -23.38
C ASP A 127 -15.69 -14.23 -22.84
N ARG A 128 -14.61 -13.53 -22.54
CA ARG A 128 -14.63 -12.14 -22.05
C ARG A 128 -15.26 -11.17 -23.05
N ARG A 129 -14.88 -11.28 -24.32
CA ARG A 129 -15.47 -10.49 -25.42
C ARG A 129 -16.92 -10.91 -25.68
N GLU A 130 -17.25 -12.19 -25.48
CA GLU A 130 -18.63 -12.69 -25.61
C GLU A 130 -19.54 -12.06 -24.56
N GLN A 131 -19.14 -12.10 -23.29
CA GLN A 131 -19.90 -11.53 -22.17
C GLN A 131 -20.12 -10.02 -22.35
N TRP A 132 -19.07 -9.30 -22.76
CA TRP A 132 -19.19 -7.88 -23.06
C TRP A 132 -20.14 -7.61 -24.24
N SER A 133 -20.04 -8.39 -25.31
CA SER A 133 -20.91 -8.25 -26.49
C SER A 133 -22.37 -8.51 -26.15
N LYS A 134 -22.68 -9.54 -25.34
CA LYS A 134 -24.06 -9.81 -24.87
C LYS A 134 -24.65 -8.64 -24.08
N LYS A 135 -23.81 -7.92 -23.33
CA LYS A 135 -24.24 -6.77 -22.53
C LYS A 135 -24.51 -5.54 -23.41
N GLN A 136 -23.63 -5.25 -24.36
CA GLN A 136 -23.72 -4.06 -25.21
C GLN A 136 -24.68 -4.23 -26.39
N PHE A 137 -24.78 -5.45 -26.93
CA PHE A 137 -25.62 -5.81 -28.06
C PHE A 137 -26.48 -7.04 -27.72
N PRO A 138 -27.58 -6.88 -26.94
CA PRO A 138 -28.37 -8.00 -26.43
C PRO A 138 -28.97 -8.91 -27.50
N ASN A 139 -29.24 -8.38 -28.70
CA ASN A 139 -29.83 -9.09 -29.83
C ASN A 139 -28.78 -9.60 -30.84
N ALA A 140 -27.49 -9.45 -30.55
CA ALA A 140 -26.43 -9.86 -31.46
C ALA A 140 -26.33 -11.39 -31.61
N ILE A 141 -26.01 -11.82 -32.83
CA ILE A 141 -25.68 -13.21 -33.14
C ILE A 141 -24.17 -13.36 -32.96
N LEU A 142 -23.76 -14.06 -31.91
CA LEU A 142 -22.35 -14.23 -31.55
C LEU A 142 -21.79 -15.49 -32.19
N GLU A 143 -20.75 -15.33 -33.01
CA GLU A 143 -20.15 -16.41 -33.79
C GLU A 143 -18.64 -16.49 -33.56
N ASN A 144 -18.10 -17.72 -33.61
CA ASN A 144 -16.68 -17.96 -33.37
C ASN A 144 -15.81 -17.35 -34.49
N LEU A 145 -14.84 -16.52 -34.09
CA LEU A 145 -13.88 -15.88 -34.97
C LEU A 145 -12.54 -16.65 -35.00
N ARG A 146 -12.16 -17.11 -36.19
CA ARG A 146 -10.92 -17.88 -36.47
C ARG A 146 -10.11 -17.26 -37.61
N GLY A 147 -8.87 -17.72 -37.75
CA GLY A 147 -7.91 -17.24 -38.73
C GLY A 147 -6.92 -16.22 -38.17
N THR A 148 -5.95 -15.84 -38.99
CA THR A 148 -5.01 -14.74 -38.74
C THR A 148 -5.73 -13.39 -38.70
N ILE A 149 -5.06 -12.32 -38.27
CA ILE A 149 -5.66 -10.97 -38.23
C ILE A 149 -6.17 -10.55 -39.61
N GLY A 150 -5.39 -10.80 -40.67
CA GLY A 150 -5.79 -10.49 -42.05
C GLY A 150 -7.06 -11.26 -42.47
N GLN A 151 -7.08 -12.57 -42.28
CA GLN A 151 -8.24 -13.41 -42.60
C GLN A 151 -9.50 -13.05 -41.80
N ARG A 152 -9.35 -12.53 -40.57
CA ARG A 152 -10.48 -12.04 -39.77
C ARG A 152 -11.04 -10.77 -40.38
N LEU A 153 -10.19 -9.84 -40.79
CA LEU A 153 -10.60 -8.62 -41.47
C LEU A 153 -11.24 -8.91 -42.84
N GLU A 154 -10.72 -9.87 -43.61
CA GLU A 154 -11.35 -10.34 -44.85
C GLU A 154 -12.75 -10.89 -44.59
N GLN A 155 -12.95 -11.70 -43.54
CA GLN A 155 -14.29 -12.18 -43.17
C GLN A 155 -15.26 -11.03 -42.83
N LEU A 156 -14.79 -9.96 -42.21
CA LEU A 156 -15.60 -8.76 -41.97
C LEU A 156 -15.89 -8.02 -43.29
N ASP A 157 -14.90 -7.90 -44.17
CA ASP A 157 -15.01 -7.22 -45.46
C ASP A 157 -15.90 -8.02 -46.46
N ASP A 158 -15.99 -9.35 -46.31
CA ASP A 158 -16.84 -10.28 -47.09
C ASP A 158 -18.26 -10.47 -46.48
N ASP A 159 -18.72 -9.52 -45.65
CA ASP A 159 -20.05 -9.55 -45.00
C ASP A 159 -20.34 -10.80 -44.13
N LYS A 160 -19.32 -11.54 -43.69
CA LYS A 160 -19.51 -12.68 -42.76
C LYS A 160 -19.83 -12.21 -41.35
N PHE A 161 -19.30 -11.06 -40.95
CA PHE A 161 -19.58 -10.42 -39.67
C PHE A 161 -19.91 -8.96 -39.90
N ASP A 162 -20.74 -8.36 -39.05
CA ASP A 162 -21.01 -6.92 -39.05
C ASP A 162 -20.01 -6.16 -38.19
N LEU A 163 -19.48 -6.83 -37.15
CA LEU A 163 -18.59 -6.26 -36.16
C LEU A 163 -17.58 -7.30 -35.68
N LEU A 164 -16.32 -6.89 -35.53
CA LEU A 164 -15.30 -7.68 -34.83
C LEU A 164 -14.82 -6.97 -33.57
N ILE A 165 -14.49 -7.77 -32.55
CA ILE A 165 -13.80 -7.29 -31.35
C ILE A 165 -12.42 -7.96 -31.27
N MET A 166 -11.37 -7.14 -31.33
CA MET A 166 -9.99 -7.60 -31.39
C MET A 166 -9.08 -6.76 -30.50
N ALA A 167 -7.92 -7.30 -30.13
CA ALA A 167 -6.93 -6.56 -29.35
C ALA A 167 -6.28 -5.48 -30.24
N SER A 168 -6.31 -4.22 -29.80
CA SER A 168 -5.76 -3.09 -30.56
C SER A 168 -4.25 -3.25 -30.81
N ALA A 169 -3.52 -3.82 -29.84
CA ALA A 169 -2.10 -4.18 -29.97
C ALA A 169 -1.77 -4.94 -31.27
N ALA A 170 -2.64 -5.85 -31.73
CA ALA A 170 -2.39 -6.59 -32.96
C ALA A 170 -2.48 -5.70 -34.21
N LEU A 171 -3.44 -4.78 -34.24
CA LEU A 171 -3.64 -3.84 -35.35
C LEU A 171 -2.54 -2.78 -35.38
N HIS A 172 -2.12 -2.29 -34.21
CA HIS A 172 -1.01 -1.33 -34.09
C HIS A 172 0.29 -1.91 -34.62
N ARG A 173 0.64 -3.14 -34.21
CA ARG A 173 1.88 -3.83 -34.66
C ARG A 173 1.91 -4.11 -36.16
N LEU A 174 0.75 -4.37 -36.75
CA LEU A 174 0.59 -4.59 -38.19
C LEU A 174 0.45 -3.29 -38.99
N GLU A 175 0.51 -2.12 -38.34
CA GLU A 175 0.40 -0.80 -38.98
C GLU A 175 -0.96 -0.58 -39.68
N ILE A 176 -2.03 -1.23 -39.20
CA ILE A 176 -3.39 -1.17 -39.73
C ILE A 176 -4.39 -0.57 -38.73
N LYS A 177 -3.91 0.34 -37.88
CA LYS A 177 -4.71 0.99 -36.82
C LYS A 177 -5.85 1.86 -37.37
N ASP A 178 -5.79 2.26 -38.63
CA ASP A 178 -6.83 2.97 -39.37
C ASP A 178 -8.11 2.14 -39.54
N ARG A 179 -8.04 0.81 -39.34
CA ARG A 179 -9.19 -0.08 -39.29
C ARG A 179 -10.01 0.03 -38.00
N ILE A 180 -9.46 0.63 -36.95
CA ILE A 180 -10.12 0.72 -35.65
C ILE A 180 -11.23 1.77 -35.71
N CYS A 181 -12.47 1.36 -35.43
CA CYS A 181 -13.61 2.27 -35.31
C CYS A 181 -13.62 2.93 -33.94
N ASP A 182 -13.48 2.15 -32.87
CA ASP A 182 -13.48 2.66 -31.51
C ASP A 182 -12.67 1.77 -30.55
N TYR A 183 -12.23 2.34 -29.43
CA TYR A 183 -11.52 1.64 -28.36
C TYR A 183 -12.45 1.38 -27.18
N ILE A 184 -12.43 0.15 -26.66
CA ILE A 184 -13.20 -0.22 -25.48
C ILE A 184 -12.39 0.14 -24.23
N SER A 185 -13.02 0.80 -23.26
CA SER A 185 -12.35 1.19 -22.01
C SER A 185 -11.92 -0.06 -21.20
N LEU A 186 -10.81 0.05 -20.47
CA LEU A 186 -10.33 -1.05 -19.62
C LEU A 186 -11.30 -1.36 -18.45
N THR A 187 -12.13 -0.39 -18.06
CA THR A 187 -13.16 -0.56 -17.03
C THR A 187 -14.34 -1.36 -17.57
N ASP A 188 -14.75 -1.11 -18.82
CA ASP A 188 -15.85 -1.85 -19.45
C ASP A 188 -15.45 -3.26 -19.85
N LEU A 189 -14.22 -3.40 -20.33
CA LEU A 189 -13.69 -4.66 -20.83
C LEU A 189 -12.24 -4.85 -20.33
N PRO A 190 -12.07 -5.42 -19.12
CA PRO A 190 -10.76 -5.78 -18.58
C PRO A 190 -10.00 -6.68 -19.55
N VAL A 191 -8.67 -6.75 -19.48
CA VAL A 191 -7.86 -7.47 -20.47
C VAL A 191 -7.08 -8.61 -19.80
N PRO A 192 -6.74 -9.69 -20.52
CA PRO A 192 -5.88 -10.73 -19.97
C PRO A 192 -4.53 -10.14 -19.56
N ASP A 193 -3.92 -10.72 -18.53
CA ASP A 193 -2.58 -10.34 -18.13
C ASP A 193 -1.60 -10.59 -19.30
N GLY A 194 -0.65 -9.68 -19.50
CA GLY A 194 0.27 -9.75 -20.64
C GLY A 194 -0.29 -9.27 -21.98
N GLN A 195 -1.56 -8.86 -22.10
CA GLN A 195 -2.06 -8.27 -23.36
C GLN A 195 -1.27 -6.99 -23.69
N GLY A 196 -0.69 -6.98 -24.90
CA GLY A 196 0.20 -5.92 -25.38
C GLY A 196 1.68 -6.13 -25.06
N TYR A 197 2.06 -7.12 -24.24
CA TYR A 197 3.45 -7.48 -23.99
C TYR A 197 3.94 -8.59 -24.94
N LEU A 198 5.25 -8.64 -25.12
CA LEU A 198 5.96 -9.78 -25.69
C LEU A 198 6.78 -10.44 -24.58
N ALA A 199 6.99 -11.75 -24.71
CA ALA A 199 7.79 -12.52 -23.78
C ALA A 199 8.86 -13.32 -24.52
N VAL A 200 10.01 -13.47 -23.87
CA VAL A 200 11.11 -14.31 -24.33
C VAL A 200 11.13 -15.55 -23.47
N THR A 201 11.09 -16.74 -24.07
CA THR A 201 11.40 -18.02 -23.38
C THR A 201 12.79 -18.50 -23.80
N TYR A 202 13.55 -19.04 -22.87
CA TYR A 202 14.92 -19.47 -23.08
C TYR A 202 15.29 -20.60 -22.12
N LYS A 203 16.39 -21.32 -22.38
CA LYS A 203 16.86 -22.40 -21.51
C LYS A 203 17.34 -21.85 -20.15
N LYS A 204 16.78 -22.36 -19.05
CA LYS A 204 17.17 -21.99 -17.67
C LYS A 204 18.69 -22.09 -17.50
N GLY A 205 19.30 -21.06 -16.89
CA GLY A 205 20.75 -20.97 -16.68
C GLY A 205 21.55 -20.42 -17.88
N ASN A 206 20.89 -19.93 -18.93
CA ASN A 206 21.57 -19.23 -20.01
C ASN A 206 22.00 -17.82 -19.55
N ALA A 207 23.28 -17.67 -19.24
CA ALA A 207 23.86 -16.42 -18.72
C ALA A 207 23.58 -15.17 -19.55
N PHE A 208 23.44 -15.30 -20.88
CA PHE A 208 23.12 -14.15 -21.75
C PHE A 208 21.71 -13.63 -21.49
N PHE A 209 20.72 -14.53 -21.48
CA PHE A 209 19.33 -14.16 -21.25
C PHE A 209 19.03 -13.85 -19.79
N ASP A 210 19.74 -14.46 -18.84
CA ASP A 210 19.67 -14.05 -17.44
C ASP A 210 20.16 -12.61 -17.26
N LYS A 211 21.26 -12.23 -17.93
CA LYS A 211 21.74 -10.84 -17.90
C LYS A 211 20.78 -9.87 -18.60
N LEU A 212 20.20 -10.29 -19.72
CA LEU A 212 19.21 -9.49 -20.44
C LEU A 212 17.93 -9.29 -19.60
N ARG A 213 17.47 -10.34 -18.93
CA ARG A 213 16.34 -10.27 -17.99
C ARG A 213 16.64 -9.32 -16.84
N GLN A 214 17.81 -9.40 -16.21
CA GLN A 214 18.24 -8.47 -15.15
C GLN A 214 18.18 -7.00 -15.56
N PHE A 215 18.38 -6.70 -16.85
CA PHE A 215 18.28 -5.34 -17.37
C PHE A 215 16.83 -4.86 -17.48
N PHE A 216 15.88 -5.75 -17.78
CA PHE A 216 14.48 -5.40 -18.00
C PHE A 216 13.57 -5.55 -16.77
N VAL A 217 13.98 -6.34 -15.78
CA VAL A 217 13.20 -6.52 -14.54
C VAL A 217 13.66 -5.56 -13.46
N LYS A 218 12.71 -5.14 -12.62
CA LYS A 218 13.02 -4.35 -11.42
C LYS A 218 13.64 -5.25 -10.34
N PRO A 219 14.52 -4.72 -9.47
CA PRO A 219 15.05 -5.47 -8.35
C PRO A 219 13.95 -5.84 -7.34
N VAL A 220 14.04 -7.03 -6.76
CA VAL A 220 13.21 -7.43 -5.62
C VAL A 220 13.68 -6.68 -4.38
N SER A 221 12.78 -5.94 -3.73
CA SER A 221 13.09 -5.17 -2.52
C SER A 221 12.75 -5.97 -1.28
N LEU A 222 13.76 -6.45 -0.55
CA LEU A 222 13.61 -7.12 0.75
C LEU A 222 13.67 -6.05 1.85
N VAL A 223 12.53 -5.67 2.42
CA VAL A 223 12.38 -4.47 3.25
C VAL A 223 12.11 -4.85 4.70
N GLY A 224 12.92 -4.33 5.62
CA GLY A 224 12.63 -4.32 7.04
C GLY A 224 11.54 -3.31 7.39
N ALA A 225 10.40 -3.81 7.86
CA ALA A 225 9.24 -3.04 8.26
C ALA A 225 9.46 -2.22 9.55
N GLY A 226 10.55 -2.49 10.27
CA GLY A 226 10.66 -2.06 11.67
C GLY A 226 9.81 -2.95 12.58
N SER A 227 9.95 -2.77 13.88
CA SER A 227 9.26 -3.59 14.89
C SER A 227 8.21 -2.75 15.60
N GLY A 228 6.97 -3.25 15.65
CA GLY A 228 5.89 -2.58 16.36
C GLY A 228 5.33 -1.39 15.58
N ASP A 229 5.69 -0.18 15.99
CA ASP A 229 5.18 1.06 15.41
C ASP A 229 5.58 1.23 13.93
N ALA A 230 4.65 1.68 13.09
CA ALA A 230 4.89 1.87 11.66
C ALA A 230 5.97 2.94 11.37
N SER A 231 6.19 3.90 12.28
CA SER A 231 7.22 4.93 12.15
C SER A 231 8.66 4.40 12.25
N TYR A 232 8.84 3.15 12.69
CA TYR A 232 10.14 2.50 12.76
C TYR A 232 10.61 1.88 11.43
N ILE A 233 9.79 1.97 10.38
CA ILE A 233 10.27 1.74 9.02
C ILE A 233 11.25 2.84 8.59
N THR A 234 12.20 2.49 7.74
CA THR A 234 13.15 3.46 7.19
C THR A 234 12.52 4.28 6.05
N VAL A 235 13.06 5.47 5.78
CA VAL A 235 12.67 6.27 4.59
C VAL A 235 12.89 5.48 3.30
N ALA A 236 13.94 4.65 3.23
CA ALA A 236 14.17 3.75 2.11
C ALA A 236 13.05 2.70 1.98
N GLY A 237 12.55 2.15 3.11
CA GLY A 237 11.41 1.24 3.12
C GLY A 237 10.12 1.89 2.63
N ILE A 238 9.82 3.12 3.06
CA ILE A 238 8.69 3.91 2.53
C ILE A 238 8.84 4.16 1.02
N THR A 239 10.05 4.51 0.58
CA THR A 239 10.32 4.75 -0.84
C THR A 239 10.08 3.50 -1.68
N ALA A 240 10.48 2.32 -1.18
CA ALA A 240 10.20 1.05 -1.85
C ALA A 240 8.70 0.73 -1.92
N LEU A 241 7.94 0.99 -0.84
CA LEU A 241 6.48 0.79 -0.81
C LEU A 241 5.75 1.72 -1.79
N ASN A 242 6.18 2.98 -1.91
CA ASN A 242 5.56 3.96 -2.81
C ASN A 242 5.73 3.64 -4.32
N ASP A 243 6.68 2.78 -4.71
CA ASP A 243 6.90 2.33 -6.10
C ASP A 243 6.58 0.83 -6.27
N CYS A 244 5.80 0.26 -5.36
CA CYS A 244 5.52 -1.16 -5.31
C CYS A 244 4.39 -1.56 -6.28
N ASP A 245 4.64 -2.56 -7.12
CA ASP A 245 3.61 -3.19 -7.94
C ASP A 245 2.99 -4.43 -7.24
N VAL A 246 3.80 -5.14 -6.44
CA VAL A 246 3.42 -6.36 -5.71
C VAL A 246 4.03 -6.37 -4.31
N CYS A 247 3.19 -6.34 -3.27
CA CYS A 247 3.63 -6.34 -1.87
C CYS A 247 3.35 -7.70 -1.19
N LEU A 248 4.40 -8.37 -0.74
CA LEU A 248 4.35 -9.61 0.04
C LEU A 248 4.73 -9.32 1.50
N TYR A 249 3.75 -9.24 2.40
CA TYR A 249 3.98 -8.81 3.79
C TYR A 249 3.71 -9.94 4.80
N ASP A 250 4.51 -9.99 5.87
CA ASP A 250 4.40 -11.01 6.91
C ASP A 250 3.46 -10.61 8.07
N ALA A 251 3.40 -11.47 9.10
CA ALA A 251 2.54 -11.29 10.28
C ALA A 251 3.00 -10.20 11.25
N LEU A 252 4.27 -9.81 11.20
CA LEU A 252 4.90 -8.88 12.14
C LEU A 252 5.03 -7.47 11.56
N ALA A 253 4.90 -7.31 10.24
CA ALA A 253 4.78 -6.02 9.60
C ALA A 253 3.50 -5.30 10.07
N ASN A 254 3.64 -4.05 10.50
CA ASN A 254 2.50 -3.23 10.91
C ASN A 254 1.58 -2.97 9.69
N PRO A 255 0.27 -3.31 9.74
CA PRO A 255 -0.63 -3.12 8.61
C PRO A 255 -0.75 -1.67 8.13
N LYS A 256 -0.51 -0.67 9.00
CA LYS A 256 -0.49 0.75 8.59
C LYS A 256 0.53 1.04 7.51
N LEU A 257 1.59 0.23 7.39
CA LEU A 257 2.58 0.38 6.33
C LEU A 257 2.00 0.17 4.93
N LEU A 258 0.88 -0.57 4.82
CA LEU A 258 0.20 -0.81 3.55
C LEU A 258 -0.49 0.47 3.02
N GLU A 259 -0.71 1.48 3.86
CA GLU A 259 -1.27 2.78 3.44
C GLU A 259 -0.29 3.57 2.55
N HIS A 260 0.99 3.18 2.52
CA HIS A 260 1.99 3.75 1.61
C HIS A 260 1.98 3.14 0.21
N LEU A 261 1.22 2.07 -0.02
CA LEU A 261 1.14 1.43 -1.33
C LEU A 261 0.35 2.30 -2.31
N PRO A 262 0.77 2.39 -3.59
CA PRO A 262 -0.03 3.02 -4.64
C PRO A 262 -1.44 2.43 -4.73
N ALA A 263 -2.43 3.26 -5.07
CA ALA A 263 -3.81 2.81 -5.24
C ALA A 263 -3.99 1.76 -6.36
N ASP A 264 -3.08 1.74 -7.33
CA ASP A 264 -3.01 0.81 -8.45
C ASP A 264 -2.05 -0.38 -8.20
N THR A 265 -1.59 -0.58 -6.96
CA THR A 265 -0.83 -1.78 -6.57
C THR A 265 -1.61 -3.02 -6.96
N GLN A 266 -1.01 -3.87 -7.79
CA GLN A 266 -1.73 -4.96 -8.46
C GLN A 266 -2.02 -6.13 -7.51
N HIS A 267 -1.09 -6.42 -6.60
CA HIS A 267 -1.20 -7.54 -5.68
C HIS A 267 -0.66 -7.20 -4.29
N ILE A 268 -1.50 -7.37 -3.27
CA ILE A 268 -1.12 -7.24 -1.86
C ILE A 268 -1.41 -8.59 -1.20
N VAL A 269 -0.35 -9.34 -0.88
CA VAL A 269 -0.47 -10.73 -0.43
C VAL A 269 0.07 -10.86 1.00
N TYR A 270 -0.81 -11.28 1.91
CA TYR A 270 -0.43 -11.67 3.26
C TYR A 270 0.21 -13.06 3.24
N VAL A 271 1.48 -13.15 3.64
CA VAL A 271 2.25 -14.41 3.66
C VAL A 271 2.64 -14.86 5.07
N GLY A 272 2.09 -14.21 6.10
CA GLY A 272 2.37 -14.50 7.50
C GLY A 272 1.70 -15.77 8.05
N LYS A 273 2.21 -16.28 9.17
CA LYS A 273 1.59 -17.34 9.99
C LYS A 273 1.04 -16.72 11.27
N ARG A 274 -0.29 -16.76 11.49
CA ARG A 274 -0.91 -16.51 12.81
C ARG A 274 -1.86 -17.64 13.15
N GLY A 275 -1.74 -18.19 14.37
CA GLY A 275 -2.75 -19.05 15.00
C GLY A 275 -3.39 -20.13 14.12
N GLY A 276 -2.62 -21.03 13.52
CA GLY A 276 -3.16 -22.24 12.87
C GLY A 276 -3.93 -22.06 11.55
N LYS A 277 -4.06 -20.86 10.98
CA LYS A 277 -4.67 -20.65 9.64
C LYS A 277 -3.72 -21.08 8.50
N HIS A 278 -4.28 -21.45 7.34
CA HIS A 278 -3.53 -21.82 6.13
C HIS A 278 -2.53 -20.72 5.76
N SER A 279 -1.25 -21.02 5.93
CA SER A 279 -0.15 -20.13 5.58
C SER A 279 0.32 -20.36 4.16
N VAL A 280 0.67 -19.29 3.45
CA VAL A 280 1.40 -19.37 2.18
C VAL A 280 2.73 -20.11 2.42
N SER A 281 3.00 -21.15 1.62
CA SER A 281 4.24 -21.91 1.75
C SER A 281 5.43 -21.08 1.26
N VAL A 282 6.66 -21.37 1.73
CA VAL A 282 7.87 -20.69 1.25
C VAL A 282 8.00 -20.79 -0.27
N LYS A 283 7.73 -21.98 -0.83
CA LYS A 283 7.71 -22.22 -2.28
C LYS A 283 6.71 -21.34 -3.03
N GLU A 284 5.58 -21.02 -2.40
CA GLU A 284 4.56 -20.17 -3.00
C GLU A 284 4.98 -18.69 -2.97
N ILE A 285 5.65 -18.23 -1.89
CA ILE A 285 6.26 -16.90 -1.84
C ILE A 285 7.32 -16.77 -2.94
N GLU A 286 8.21 -17.74 -3.04
CA GLU A 286 9.25 -17.83 -4.07
C GLU A 286 8.65 -17.81 -5.49
N ARG A 287 7.59 -18.59 -5.73
CA ARG A 287 6.85 -18.61 -6.99
C ARG A 287 6.31 -17.23 -7.33
N LEU A 288 5.62 -16.56 -6.39
CA LEU A 288 5.07 -15.22 -6.59
C LEU A 288 6.17 -14.19 -6.91
N ILE A 289 7.28 -14.21 -6.16
CA ILE A 289 8.43 -13.32 -6.42
C ILE A 289 8.93 -13.51 -7.85
N LEU A 290 9.19 -14.75 -8.25
CA LEU A 290 9.75 -15.08 -9.56
C LEU A 290 8.80 -14.70 -10.70
N GLU A 291 7.53 -15.09 -10.57
CA GLU A 291 6.49 -14.85 -11.57
C GLU A 291 6.29 -13.35 -11.82
N HIS A 292 6.13 -12.55 -10.76
CA HIS A 292 5.92 -11.11 -10.90
C HIS A 292 7.18 -10.36 -11.33
N SER A 293 8.36 -10.78 -10.87
CA SER A 293 9.62 -10.18 -11.31
C SER A 293 9.85 -10.40 -12.80
N ARG A 294 9.57 -11.61 -13.32
CA ARG A 294 9.67 -11.92 -14.76
C ARG A 294 8.70 -11.10 -15.61
N ARG A 295 7.60 -10.59 -15.03
CA ARG A 295 6.67 -9.65 -15.68
C ARG A 295 7.12 -8.19 -15.59
N GLY A 296 8.31 -7.92 -15.05
CA GLY A 296 8.85 -6.57 -14.89
C GLY A 296 8.25 -5.77 -13.73
N ARG A 297 7.48 -6.41 -12.84
CA ARG A 297 6.83 -5.76 -11.70
C ARG A 297 7.83 -5.56 -10.55
N HIS A 298 7.70 -4.45 -9.83
CA HIS A 298 8.44 -4.22 -8.59
C HIS A 298 7.84 -5.05 -7.46
N VAL A 299 8.57 -6.07 -7.01
CA VAL A 299 8.17 -6.91 -5.90
C VAL A 299 8.81 -6.39 -4.61
N VAL A 300 7.99 -6.04 -3.63
CA VAL A 300 8.42 -5.70 -2.27
C VAL A 300 8.08 -6.84 -1.33
N ARG A 301 9.09 -7.41 -0.67
CA ARG A 301 8.95 -8.38 0.42
C ARG A 301 9.12 -7.65 1.74
N LEU A 302 8.01 -7.30 2.38
CA LEU A 302 7.98 -6.58 3.65
C LEU A 302 8.05 -7.55 4.83
N LYS A 303 9.09 -7.42 5.65
CA LYS A 303 9.40 -8.34 6.77
C LYS A 303 9.43 -7.60 8.09
N GLY A 304 8.81 -8.14 9.13
CA GLY A 304 8.84 -7.55 10.47
C GLY A 304 10.25 -7.39 11.02
N GLY A 305 10.53 -6.24 11.66
CA GLY A 305 11.83 -5.93 12.22
C GLY A 305 12.91 -5.67 11.17
N ASP A 306 14.04 -6.35 11.31
CA ASP A 306 15.17 -6.28 10.37
C ASP A 306 15.33 -7.62 9.62
N PRO A 307 15.44 -7.64 8.28
CA PRO A 307 15.58 -8.88 7.52
C PRO A 307 16.81 -9.70 7.93
N GLY A 308 17.91 -9.03 8.32
CA GLY A 308 19.19 -9.64 8.66
C GLY A 308 19.25 -10.27 10.06
N ILE A 309 18.31 -9.96 10.95
CA ILE A 309 18.29 -10.47 12.33
C ILE A 309 17.17 -11.51 12.48
N PHE A 310 17.53 -12.79 12.48
CA PHE A 310 16.60 -13.94 12.61
C PHE A 310 15.45 -13.97 11.57
N GLY A 311 15.54 -13.17 10.50
CA GLY A 311 14.52 -13.04 9.45
C GLY A 311 14.65 -14.01 8.27
N ARG A 312 15.58 -14.97 8.34
CA ARG A 312 15.88 -15.97 7.28
C ARG A 312 16.26 -15.36 5.91
N LEU A 313 16.85 -14.17 5.92
CA LEU A 313 17.25 -13.45 4.70
C LEU A 313 18.11 -14.28 3.74
N GLN A 314 19.10 -15.03 4.25
CA GLN A 314 20.00 -15.80 3.39
C GLN A 314 19.29 -16.82 2.50
N GLU A 315 18.21 -17.45 2.98
CA GLU A 315 17.45 -18.41 2.20
C GLU A 315 16.76 -17.72 1.00
N GLU A 316 16.15 -16.56 1.23
CA GLU A 316 15.53 -15.74 0.18
C GLU A 316 16.58 -15.21 -0.81
N LEU A 317 17.77 -14.81 -0.33
CA LEU A 317 18.87 -14.37 -1.21
C LEU A 317 19.38 -15.51 -2.11
N ASN A 318 19.57 -16.71 -1.56
CA ASN A 318 20.00 -17.87 -2.34
C ASN A 318 19.01 -18.19 -3.47
N PHE A 319 17.70 -18.10 -3.19
CA PHE A 319 16.66 -18.30 -4.20
C PHE A 319 16.74 -17.26 -5.32
N LEU A 320 16.94 -15.99 -4.96
CA LEU A 320 17.08 -14.89 -5.93
C LEU A 320 18.35 -15.04 -6.77
N ASP A 321 19.47 -15.44 -6.15
CA ASP A 321 20.73 -15.71 -6.83
C ASP A 321 20.60 -16.89 -7.81
N GLU A 322 19.95 -18.00 -7.40
CA GLU A 322 19.70 -19.18 -8.25
C GLU A 322 18.90 -18.80 -9.52
N HIS A 323 17.96 -17.87 -9.38
CA HIS A 323 17.13 -17.39 -10.48
C HIS A 323 17.67 -16.09 -11.09
N ALA A 324 18.91 -15.71 -10.80
CA ALA A 324 19.58 -14.51 -11.31
C ALA A 324 18.70 -13.24 -11.25
N LEU A 325 17.87 -13.11 -10.22
CA LEU A 325 17.01 -11.95 -10.00
C LEU A 325 17.80 -10.84 -9.29
N PRO A 326 17.75 -9.60 -9.79
CA PRO A 326 18.36 -8.49 -9.06
C PRO A 326 17.56 -8.23 -7.78
N TYR A 327 18.24 -7.83 -6.71
CA TYR A 327 17.58 -7.51 -5.44
C TYR A 327 18.27 -6.40 -4.67
N THR A 328 17.53 -5.79 -3.76
CA THR A 328 18.02 -4.81 -2.79
C THR A 328 17.55 -5.21 -1.40
N VAL A 329 18.45 -5.18 -0.42
CA VAL A 329 18.12 -5.40 1.00
C VAL A 329 18.08 -4.06 1.69
N ILE A 330 16.91 -3.71 2.24
CA ILE A 330 16.70 -2.48 3.01
C ILE A 330 16.56 -2.87 4.48
N PRO A 331 17.49 -2.42 5.35
CA PRO A 331 17.43 -2.76 6.77
C PRO A 331 16.23 -2.09 7.46
N GLY A 332 15.85 -2.64 8.61
CA GLY A 332 14.77 -2.13 9.45
C GLY A 332 15.19 -2.01 10.92
N VAL A 333 14.37 -1.34 11.72
CA VAL A 333 14.60 -1.28 13.17
C VAL A 333 14.16 -2.61 13.81
N SER A 334 15.14 -3.41 14.21
CA SER A 334 14.90 -4.69 14.90
C SER A 334 14.25 -4.50 16.28
N SER A 335 13.52 -5.52 16.73
CA SER A 335 12.86 -5.53 18.04
C SER A 335 13.88 -5.45 19.17
N LEU A 336 15.13 -5.87 18.91
CA LEU A 336 16.27 -5.62 19.80
C LEU A 336 16.40 -4.14 20.15
N PHE A 337 16.40 -3.26 19.14
CA PHE A 337 16.57 -1.82 19.37
C PHE A 337 15.29 -1.19 19.93
N ALA A 338 14.11 -1.61 19.44
CA ALA A 338 12.84 -1.15 19.98
C ALA A 338 12.72 -1.45 21.49
N ALA A 339 13.04 -2.68 21.91
CA ALA A 339 12.91 -3.14 23.29
C ALA A 339 14.02 -2.64 24.23
N THR A 340 15.16 -2.19 23.69
CA THR A 340 16.29 -1.71 24.51
C THR A 340 16.40 -0.18 24.47
N THR A 341 16.65 0.38 23.29
CA THR A 341 16.83 1.82 23.09
C THR A 341 15.53 2.58 23.38
N GLY A 342 14.38 2.00 23.02
CA GLY A 342 13.07 2.60 23.27
C GLY A 342 12.65 2.63 24.74
N THR A 343 13.19 1.73 25.57
CA THR A 343 12.74 1.54 26.96
C THR A 343 13.75 2.05 28.00
N GLY A 344 15.01 2.24 27.63
CA GLY A 344 16.11 2.61 28.53
C GLY A 344 16.94 1.42 29.03
N LEU A 345 16.56 0.19 28.67
CA LEU A 345 17.32 -1.06 28.90
C LEU A 345 18.50 -1.16 27.92
N LEU A 346 19.37 -0.15 27.94
CA LEU A 346 20.44 0.03 26.96
C LEU A 346 21.47 -1.10 27.04
N LEU A 347 21.81 -1.66 25.87
CA LEU A 347 22.84 -2.71 25.73
C LEU A 347 24.23 -2.24 26.18
N THR A 348 24.50 -0.94 26.09
CA THR A 348 25.73 -0.31 26.56
C THR A 348 25.39 0.84 27.49
N ARG A 349 26.10 0.91 28.62
CA ARG A 349 25.94 1.95 29.64
C ARG A 349 27.24 2.05 30.42
N GLN A 350 27.78 3.26 30.53
CA GLN A 350 28.99 3.52 31.30
C GLN A 350 28.86 2.94 32.71
N ASP A 351 29.89 2.23 33.17
CA ASP A 351 29.98 1.56 34.47
C ASP A 351 28.94 0.46 34.76
N VAL A 352 28.14 0.05 33.75
CA VAL A 352 27.13 -1.02 33.88
C VAL A 352 27.32 -2.11 32.82
N SER A 353 27.48 -1.73 31.55
CA SER A 353 27.75 -2.63 30.43
C SER A 353 28.65 -1.93 29.42
N ARG A 354 29.90 -2.41 29.27
CA ARG A 354 30.91 -1.83 28.36
C ARG A 354 30.77 -2.29 26.90
N GLY A 355 29.79 -3.15 26.62
CA GLY A 355 29.56 -3.71 25.29
C GLY A 355 28.49 -4.80 25.32
N PHE A 356 28.01 -5.16 24.13
CA PHE A 356 27.21 -6.36 23.90
C PHE A 356 27.92 -7.15 22.79
N THR A 357 27.81 -8.48 22.79
CA THR A 357 28.55 -9.28 21.81
C THR A 357 27.77 -9.37 20.49
N VAL A 358 28.39 -8.87 19.42
CA VAL A 358 28.10 -9.25 18.03
C VAL A 358 29.41 -9.78 17.43
N ALA A 359 29.55 -11.10 17.31
CA ALA A 359 30.82 -11.72 16.95
C ALA A 359 30.78 -12.48 15.61
N THR A 360 31.73 -12.16 14.73
CA THR A 360 32.14 -13.00 13.59
C THR A 360 33.61 -13.42 13.78
N PRO A 361 33.97 -14.72 13.66
CA PRO A 361 35.31 -15.19 13.97
C PRO A 361 36.21 -15.21 12.72
N ARG A 362 36.69 -14.05 12.19
CA ARG A 362 37.88 -13.97 11.28
C ARG A 362 38.27 -12.52 10.92
N LYS A 363 39.56 -12.14 10.74
CA LYS A 363 40.39 -12.50 9.56
C LYS A 363 41.92 -12.19 9.66
N VAL A 364 42.68 -12.94 8.85
CA VAL A 364 43.84 -12.65 7.96
C VAL A 364 45.23 -12.20 8.50
N ASP A 365 45.39 -11.42 9.58
CA ASP A 365 46.73 -10.87 9.95
C ASP A 365 47.30 -11.32 11.31
N LYS A 366 46.64 -12.28 11.98
CA LYS A 366 47.13 -13.02 13.16
C LYS A 366 47.40 -12.22 14.45
N THR A 367 46.92 -10.98 14.64
CA THR A 367 46.98 -10.34 15.98
C THR A 367 45.67 -9.66 16.41
N ILE A 368 45.12 -10.13 17.54
CA ILE A 368 43.94 -9.57 18.22
C ILE A 368 44.25 -9.51 19.73
N VAL A 369 43.88 -8.41 20.40
CA VAL A 369 43.74 -8.36 21.86
C VAL A 369 42.51 -9.21 22.24
N LYS A 370 42.74 -10.36 22.91
CA LYS A 370 41.68 -11.28 23.32
C LYS A 370 40.90 -10.71 24.50
N MET A 371 39.59 -10.51 24.33
CA MET A 371 38.63 -10.42 25.42
C MET A 371 38.50 -11.81 26.08
N THR A 372 38.60 -11.91 27.41
CA THR A 372 38.56 -13.22 28.09
C THR A 372 37.17 -13.86 28.01
N PRO A 373 37.04 -15.19 28.09
CA PRO A 373 35.75 -15.86 28.23
C PRO A 373 34.89 -15.29 29.36
N GLU A 374 35.49 -14.88 30.48
CA GLU A 374 34.76 -14.24 31.60
C GLU A 374 34.23 -12.83 31.21
N GLU A 375 34.96 -12.06 30.41
CA GLU A 375 34.50 -10.75 29.92
C GLU A 375 33.34 -10.88 28.91
N ARG A 376 33.28 -11.99 28.16
CA ARG A 376 32.15 -12.31 27.26
C ARG A 376 30.88 -12.67 28.04
N LEU A 377 31.05 -13.39 29.15
CA LEU A 377 29.96 -13.84 30.01
C LEU A 377 29.31 -12.72 30.84
N ARG A 378 30.00 -11.58 31.02
CA ARG A 378 29.46 -10.38 31.70
C ARG A 378 28.60 -9.47 30.82
N MET A 379 28.32 -9.84 29.57
CA MET A 379 27.51 -9.03 28.67
C MET A 379 26.01 -9.35 28.83
N PRO A 380 25.13 -8.34 28.65
CA PRO A 380 23.70 -8.58 28.73
C PRO A 380 23.23 -9.57 27.65
N LEU A 381 22.44 -10.56 28.07
CA LEU A 381 21.87 -11.56 27.19
C LEU A 381 20.50 -11.11 26.72
N VAL A 382 20.22 -11.29 25.43
CA VAL A 382 18.92 -10.95 24.84
C VAL A 382 18.40 -12.12 24.02
N PHE A 383 17.22 -12.64 24.39
CA PHE A 383 16.60 -13.80 23.77
C PHE A 383 15.34 -13.42 23.00
N PHE A 384 15.39 -13.64 21.68
CA PHE A 384 14.22 -13.61 20.80
C PHE A 384 13.38 -14.87 20.98
N MET A 385 12.08 -14.77 20.67
CA MET A 385 11.15 -15.91 20.66
C MET A 385 11.14 -16.69 21.99
N SER A 386 11.26 -15.96 23.10
CA SER A 386 11.55 -16.52 24.43
C SER A 386 10.33 -16.63 25.35
N VAL A 387 9.20 -16.01 24.99
CA VAL A 387 7.96 -15.96 25.80
C VAL A 387 7.57 -17.34 26.35
N TYR A 388 7.45 -18.35 25.49
CA TYR A 388 7.04 -19.71 25.88
C TYR A 388 8.19 -20.63 26.33
N ARG A 389 9.42 -20.11 26.42
CA ARG A 389 10.63 -20.87 26.77
C ARG A 389 11.39 -20.27 27.96
N VAL A 390 10.77 -19.34 28.69
CA VAL A 390 11.42 -18.58 29.76
C VAL A 390 11.94 -19.50 30.88
N ARG A 391 11.23 -20.59 31.23
CA ARG A 391 11.68 -21.59 32.22
C ARG A 391 12.93 -22.33 31.77
N ASP A 392 12.91 -22.91 30.57
CA ASP A 392 14.06 -23.62 30.00
C ASP A 392 15.29 -22.70 29.93
N ILE A 393 15.09 -21.44 29.52
CA ILE A 393 16.17 -20.45 29.45
C ILE A 393 16.73 -20.16 30.85
N LYS A 394 15.88 -19.98 31.87
CA LYS A 394 16.29 -19.80 33.26
C LYS A 394 17.13 -20.98 33.75
N GLU A 395 16.62 -22.20 33.57
CA GLU A 395 17.29 -23.43 34.04
C GLU A 395 18.69 -23.55 33.43
N HIS A 396 18.82 -23.35 32.12
CA HIS A 396 20.11 -23.43 31.43
C HIS A 396 21.09 -22.31 31.84
N ILE A 397 20.60 -21.08 32.04
CA ILE A 397 21.47 -19.96 32.45
C ILE A 397 22.03 -20.18 33.86
N LEU A 398 21.24 -20.78 34.77
CA LEU A 398 21.66 -21.05 36.14
C LEU A 398 22.69 -22.20 36.25
N GLU A 399 22.98 -22.93 35.16
CA GLU A 399 24.09 -23.89 35.12
C GLU A 399 25.47 -23.19 35.14
N ASP A 400 25.52 -21.91 34.76
CA ASP A 400 26.73 -21.10 34.81
C ASP A 400 26.84 -20.36 36.15
N GLU A 401 27.96 -20.58 36.85
CA GLU A 401 28.26 -20.02 38.18
C GLU A 401 28.24 -18.49 38.24
N GLN A 402 28.27 -17.80 37.10
CA GLN A 402 28.19 -16.33 37.03
C GLN A 402 26.77 -15.78 37.23
N TYR A 403 25.74 -16.63 37.11
CA TYR A 403 24.35 -16.24 37.26
C TYR A 403 23.76 -16.81 38.54
N SER A 404 22.94 -16.02 39.22
CA SER A 404 22.17 -16.44 40.39
C SER A 404 20.70 -16.08 40.26
N LEU A 405 19.87 -16.57 41.18
CA LEU A 405 18.45 -16.22 41.26
C LEU A 405 18.21 -14.70 41.43
N GLU A 406 19.21 -13.96 41.92
CA GLU A 406 19.17 -12.50 42.09
C GLU A 406 19.50 -11.72 40.81
N THR A 407 19.97 -12.40 39.76
CA THR A 407 20.30 -11.79 38.47
C THR A 407 19.07 -11.08 37.91
N LYS A 408 19.23 -9.80 37.53
CA LYS A 408 18.13 -9.01 36.98
C LYS A 408 17.69 -9.54 35.63
N ALA A 409 16.37 -9.54 35.42
CA ALA A 409 15.75 -9.95 34.17
C ALA A 409 14.54 -9.06 33.85
N ALA A 410 14.29 -8.84 32.57
CA ALA A 410 13.16 -8.08 32.08
C ALA A 410 12.62 -8.69 30.79
N MET A 411 11.31 -8.73 30.65
CA MET A 411 10.62 -9.09 29.41
C MET A 411 9.90 -7.86 28.86
N VAL A 412 10.16 -7.52 27.59
CA VAL A 412 9.48 -6.43 26.89
C VAL A 412 8.55 -7.03 25.84
N PHE A 413 7.25 -6.93 26.08
CA PHE A 413 6.20 -7.35 25.15
C PHE A 413 5.78 -6.19 24.27
N GLY A 414 5.53 -6.48 22.98
CA GLY A 414 4.97 -5.51 22.04
C GLY A 414 5.78 -4.22 21.95
N ALA A 415 7.12 -4.30 21.95
CA ALA A 415 7.99 -3.13 21.96
C ALA A 415 7.58 -2.10 20.88
N SER A 416 7.46 -0.83 21.29
CA SER A 416 6.93 0.32 20.53
C SER A 416 5.44 0.30 20.14
N LEU A 417 4.68 -0.76 20.44
CA LEU A 417 3.23 -0.77 20.23
C LEU A 417 2.49 -0.06 21.37
N PRO A 418 1.24 0.39 21.16
CA PRO A 418 0.39 0.93 22.23
C PRO A 418 0.22 0.00 23.44
N GLU A 419 0.21 -1.31 23.21
CA GLU A 419 0.06 -2.37 24.22
C GLU A 419 1.40 -2.78 24.85
N GLU A 420 2.49 -2.05 24.60
CA GLU A 420 3.82 -2.35 25.13
C GLU A 420 3.76 -2.56 26.64
N LYS A 421 4.29 -3.72 27.09
CA LYS A 421 4.37 -4.07 28.50
C LYS A 421 5.77 -4.49 28.87
N ILE A 422 6.31 -3.86 29.90
CA ILE A 422 7.62 -4.21 30.46
C ILE A 422 7.40 -4.90 31.81
N ILE A 423 7.87 -6.14 31.92
CA ILE A 423 7.84 -6.92 33.15
C ILE A 423 9.28 -7.04 33.65
N THR A 424 9.56 -6.51 34.84
CA THR A 424 10.88 -6.55 35.46
C THR A 424 10.90 -7.45 36.69
N GLY A 425 12.04 -8.08 36.95
CA GLY A 425 12.23 -8.96 38.08
C GLY A 425 13.66 -9.47 38.20
N THR A 426 13.79 -10.66 38.76
CA THR A 426 15.02 -11.43 38.80
C THR A 426 14.80 -12.80 38.17
N LEU A 427 15.87 -13.59 37.98
CA LEU A 427 15.71 -14.98 37.53
C LEU A 427 14.86 -15.81 38.49
N ASP A 428 14.70 -15.40 39.76
CA ASP A 428 13.80 -16.06 40.70
C ASP A 428 12.34 -15.97 40.23
N ASP A 429 11.84 -14.75 39.99
CA ASP A 429 10.40 -14.46 39.84
C ASP A 429 9.94 -14.13 38.40
N ILE A 430 10.87 -13.92 37.47
CA ILE A 430 10.52 -13.45 36.11
C ILE A 430 9.63 -14.43 35.36
N CYS A 431 9.82 -15.74 35.54
CA CYS A 431 9.04 -16.76 34.83
C CYS A 431 7.55 -16.66 35.19
N GLU A 432 7.22 -16.58 36.48
CA GLU A 432 5.84 -16.52 36.95
C GLU A 432 5.14 -15.25 36.48
N LYS A 433 5.84 -14.11 36.54
CA LYS A 433 5.31 -12.82 36.05
C LYS A 433 5.07 -12.82 34.55
N VAL A 434 5.98 -13.40 33.77
CA VAL A 434 5.86 -13.50 32.30
C VAL A 434 4.70 -14.41 31.93
N GLU A 435 4.61 -15.59 32.53
CA GLU A 435 3.53 -16.56 32.28
C GLU A 435 2.16 -16.00 32.61
N ALA A 436 2.03 -15.31 33.75
CA ALA A 436 0.78 -14.67 34.15
C ALA A 436 0.27 -13.66 33.10
N PHE A 437 1.16 -12.96 32.41
CA PHE A 437 0.78 -12.01 31.36
C PHE A 437 0.59 -12.68 30.00
N SER A 438 1.47 -13.60 29.61
CA SER A 438 1.44 -14.22 28.28
C SER A 438 0.26 -15.17 28.06
N ASN A 439 -0.43 -15.61 29.11
CA ASN A 439 -1.63 -16.45 28.98
C ASN A 439 -2.82 -15.68 28.37
N ASP A 440 -2.82 -14.35 28.50
CA ASP A 440 -3.92 -13.48 28.07
C ASP A 440 -3.56 -12.67 26.81
N THR A 441 -2.41 -12.93 26.18
CA THR A 441 -1.95 -12.16 25.01
C THR A 441 -1.05 -12.95 24.06
N ASP A 442 -1.16 -12.65 22.76
CA ASP A 442 -0.29 -13.18 21.70
C ASP A 442 0.87 -12.22 21.34
N LEU A 443 1.14 -11.20 22.16
CA LEU A 443 2.19 -10.22 21.88
C LEU A 443 3.58 -10.88 21.86
N PRO A 444 4.44 -10.55 20.87
CA PRO A 444 5.83 -11.01 20.88
C PRO A 444 6.60 -10.34 22.02
N GLY A 445 7.52 -11.09 22.64
CA GLY A 445 8.34 -10.63 23.76
C GLY A 445 9.84 -10.85 23.54
N LEU A 446 10.64 -9.93 24.09
CA LEU A 446 12.10 -10.01 24.13
C LEU A 446 12.58 -10.07 25.60
N LEU A 447 13.25 -11.17 25.95
CA LEU A 447 13.81 -11.39 27.28
C LEU A 447 15.23 -10.83 27.35
N ILE A 448 15.49 -9.99 28.34
CA ILE A 448 16.77 -9.35 28.61
C ILE A 448 17.24 -9.81 29.99
N ILE A 449 18.44 -10.39 30.08
CA ILE A 449 19.02 -10.90 31.33
C ILE A 449 20.36 -10.23 31.59
N GLY A 450 20.57 -9.83 32.85
CA GLY A 450 21.79 -9.19 33.32
C GLY A 450 21.55 -7.78 33.89
N PRO A 451 22.60 -7.09 34.31
CA PRO A 451 22.50 -5.82 35.06
C PRO A 451 21.67 -4.74 34.36
N ILE A 452 21.64 -4.72 33.02
CA ILE A 452 20.89 -3.71 32.26
C ILE A 452 19.37 -3.85 32.37
N ALA A 453 18.87 -5.02 32.81
CA ALA A 453 17.46 -5.33 32.94
C ALA A 453 16.82 -4.73 34.21
N ASP A 454 17.61 -4.00 35.01
CA ASP A 454 17.14 -3.35 36.22
C ASP A 454 16.12 -2.24 35.91
N ALA A 455 14.96 -2.29 36.58
CA ALA A 455 13.87 -1.33 36.42
C ALA A 455 14.30 0.14 36.62
N LYS A 456 15.36 0.39 37.39
CA LYS A 456 15.89 1.75 37.59
C LYS A 456 16.41 2.41 36.31
N PHE A 457 16.73 1.62 35.28
CA PHE A 457 17.23 2.10 33.99
C PHE A 457 16.13 2.41 32.99
N LEU A 458 14.89 1.99 33.27
CA LEU A 458 13.76 2.37 32.44
C LEU A 458 13.65 3.90 32.38
N TYR A 459 13.31 4.42 31.21
CA TYR A 459 13.12 5.85 31.07
C TYR A 459 12.03 6.32 32.03
N LYS A 460 12.40 7.29 32.85
CA LYS A 460 11.43 8.09 33.59
C LYS A 460 10.81 9.02 32.57
N HIS A 461 9.65 8.66 32.04
CA HIS A 461 8.90 9.53 31.16
C HIS A 461 8.48 10.76 31.99
N ASN A 462 9.32 11.81 31.99
CA ASN A 462 9.14 13.04 32.78
C ASN A 462 8.38 14.12 31.99
N SER A 463 7.56 13.70 31.04
CA SER A 463 6.75 14.56 30.20
C SER A 463 5.32 14.63 30.73
N ILE A 464 4.61 15.71 30.45
CA ILE A 464 3.30 15.95 31.05
C ILE A 464 2.23 14.92 30.66
N LEU A 465 2.37 14.29 29.48
CA LEU A 465 1.50 13.20 29.03
C LEU A 465 2.18 11.82 29.05
N ALA A 466 3.38 11.71 29.65
CA ALA A 466 4.26 10.53 29.71
C ALA A 466 3.61 9.15 29.83
N ALA A 467 2.56 9.05 30.65
CA ALA A 467 1.90 7.81 30.99
C ALA A 467 0.49 7.69 30.39
N LYS A 468 0.12 8.59 29.47
CA LYS A 468 -1.24 8.67 28.91
C LYS A 468 -1.28 8.08 27.51
N ARG A 469 -2.06 7.01 27.37
CA ARG A 469 -2.54 6.50 26.09
C ARG A 469 -3.76 7.29 25.68
N ILE A 470 -3.64 8.03 24.59
CA ILE A 470 -4.67 8.94 24.12
C ILE A 470 -5.24 8.38 22.82
N LEU A 471 -6.47 7.88 22.89
CA LEU A 471 -7.23 7.40 21.74
C LEU A 471 -7.71 8.60 20.92
N ILE A 472 -7.28 8.69 19.66
CA ILE A 472 -7.56 9.82 18.79
C ILE A 472 -8.58 9.43 17.74
N THR A 473 -9.76 10.04 17.80
CA THR A 473 -10.79 9.85 16.78
C THR A 473 -10.72 10.94 15.72
N GLY A 474 -11.27 10.68 14.52
CA GLY A 474 -11.44 11.71 13.48
C GLY A 474 -11.03 11.26 12.10
N SER A 475 -10.90 12.23 11.19
CA SER A 475 -10.28 11.98 9.88
C SER A 475 -8.78 11.65 10.04
N PRO A 476 -8.17 10.95 9.07
CA PRO A 476 -6.73 10.67 9.09
C PRO A 476 -5.86 11.92 9.29
N SER A 477 -6.24 13.06 8.69
CA SER A 477 -5.51 14.33 8.85
C SER A 477 -5.55 14.89 10.26
N ILE A 478 -6.71 14.84 10.92
CA ILE A 478 -6.85 15.26 12.33
C ILE A 478 -6.05 14.32 13.23
N GLN A 479 -6.14 13.01 12.98
CA GLN A 479 -5.44 12.01 13.77
C GLN A 479 -3.92 12.21 13.74
N LYS A 480 -3.36 12.41 12.54
CA LYS A 480 -1.93 12.69 12.34
C LYS A 480 -1.48 13.96 13.06
N SER A 481 -2.27 15.04 12.96
CA SER A 481 -1.97 16.31 13.64
C SER A 481 -2.00 16.16 15.16
N ALA A 482 -3.04 15.52 15.70
CA ALA A 482 -3.17 15.25 17.13
C ALA A 482 -2.05 14.33 17.64
N ALA A 483 -1.71 13.26 16.89
CA ALA A 483 -0.67 12.32 17.26
C ALA A 483 0.69 13.03 17.42
N ARG A 484 1.05 13.90 16.47
CA ARG A 484 2.25 14.74 16.55
C ARG A 484 2.26 15.62 17.81
N LEU A 485 1.16 16.30 18.10
CA LEU A 485 1.06 17.18 19.27
C LEU A 485 1.15 16.39 20.58
N ILE A 486 0.48 15.24 20.65
CA ILE A 486 0.53 14.34 21.80
C ILE A 486 1.96 13.84 22.02
N HIS A 487 2.67 13.44 20.97
CA HIS A 487 4.08 13.08 21.04
C HIS A 487 4.97 14.23 21.55
N ASN A 488 4.72 15.48 21.12
CA ASN A 488 5.48 16.63 21.60
C ASN A 488 5.32 16.86 23.11
N TYR A 489 4.17 16.49 23.68
CA TYR A 489 3.92 16.48 25.13
C TYR A 489 4.29 15.15 25.80
N GLY A 490 4.89 14.23 25.05
CA GLY A 490 5.39 12.92 25.47
C GLY A 490 4.31 11.89 25.79
N GLY A 491 3.09 12.04 25.26
CA GLY A 491 2.05 11.03 25.35
C GLY A 491 2.15 9.95 24.28
N LYS A 492 1.36 8.88 24.46
CA LYS A 492 1.25 7.76 23.50
C LYS A 492 -0.04 7.91 22.68
N PRO A 493 0.01 8.41 21.44
CA PRO A 493 -1.18 8.53 20.62
C PRO A 493 -1.60 7.17 20.06
N ILE A 494 -2.91 6.91 20.07
CA ILE A 494 -3.53 5.73 19.47
C ILE A 494 -4.52 6.24 18.43
N GLU A 495 -4.09 6.28 17.18
CA GLU A 495 -4.95 6.66 16.05
C GLU A 495 -6.07 5.62 15.88
N PHE A 496 -7.31 6.07 15.97
CA PHE A 496 -8.51 5.24 15.95
C PHE A 496 -9.55 5.79 14.97
N PRO A 497 -9.41 5.50 13.66
CA PRO A 497 -10.32 6.00 12.63
C PRO A 497 -11.68 5.31 12.73
N LEU A 498 -12.66 6.01 13.32
CA LEU A 498 -14.06 5.56 13.38
C LEU A 498 -14.88 5.95 12.15
N ILE A 499 -14.35 6.88 11.36
CA ILE A 499 -14.96 7.37 10.14
C ILE A 499 -13.92 7.35 9.03
N ASP A 500 -14.36 7.05 7.81
CA ASP A 500 -13.59 7.25 6.60
C ASP A 500 -14.22 8.36 5.73
N ILE A 501 -13.43 8.89 4.81
CA ILE A 501 -13.85 9.92 3.86
C ILE A 501 -13.75 9.33 2.46
N SER A 502 -14.89 9.16 1.81
CA SER A 502 -14.97 8.69 0.44
C SER A 502 -15.29 9.88 -0.49
N PRO A 503 -14.38 10.25 -1.43
CA PRO A 503 -14.66 11.31 -2.39
C PRO A 503 -15.90 10.99 -3.24
N GLU A 504 -16.70 12.00 -3.54
CA GLU A 504 -17.85 11.88 -4.43
C GLU A 504 -17.41 12.25 -5.85
N HIS A 505 -17.18 11.24 -6.70
CA HIS A 505 -16.60 11.45 -8.04
C HIS A 505 -17.44 12.38 -8.96
N GLY A 506 -18.75 12.48 -8.72
CA GLY A 506 -19.61 13.44 -9.42
C GLY A 506 -19.21 14.91 -9.20
N ALA A 507 -18.43 15.20 -8.14
CA ALA A 507 -17.91 16.54 -7.90
C ALA A 507 -16.89 16.98 -8.97
N ILE A 508 -16.19 16.06 -9.64
CA ILE A 508 -15.11 16.39 -10.60
C ILE A 508 -15.60 17.30 -11.72
N GLU A 509 -16.83 17.11 -12.20
CA GLU A 509 -17.42 17.97 -13.24
C GLU A 509 -17.57 19.42 -12.77
N THR A 510 -18.05 19.61 -11.53
CA THR A 510 -18.13 20.94 -10.90
C THR A 510 -16.73 21.52 -10.68
N LEU A 511 -15.77 20.72 -10.20
CA LEU A 511 -14.39 21.17 -9.96
C LEU A 511 -13.67 21.59 -11.24
N SER A 512 -13.97 20.94 -12.37
CA SER A 512 -13.37 21.25 -13.68
C SER A 512 -13.78 22.62 -14.22
N ASN A 513 -14.89 23.18 -13.72
CA ASN A 513 -15.40 24.50 -14.09
C ASN A 513 -15.23 25.53 -12.96
N MET A 514 -14.36 25.26 -11.98
CA MET A 514 -14.25 26.07 -10.76
C MET A 514 -13.72 27.50 -11.02
N GLU A 515 -12.95 27.70 -12.09
CA GLU A 515 -12.46 29.03 -12.49
C GLU A 515 -13.59 30.03 -12.80
N SER A 516 -14.80 29.55 -13.04
CA SER A 516 -15.97 30.37 -13.34
C SER A 516 -16.64 31.01 -12.12
N TYR A 517 -16.21 30.65 -10.91
CA TYR A 517 -16.71 31.19 -9.65
C TYR A 517 -15.80 32.30 -9.13
N ASP A 518 -16.37 33.25 -8.37
CA ASP A 518 -15.60 34.31 -7.71
C ASP A 518 -15.09 33.86 -6.35
N TRP A 519 -15.88 33.04 -5.65
CA TRP A 519 -15.60 32.55 -4.31
C TRP A 519 -15.76 31.04 -4.20
N LEU A 520 -14.82 30.41 -3.51
CA LEU A 520 -14.85 29.04 -3.03
C LEU A 520 -14.97 29.04 -1.51
N ILE A 521 -16.02 28.41 -0.98
CA ILE A 521 -16.31 28.34 0.45
C ILE A 521 -16.17 26.92 0.98
N LEU A 522 -15.31 26.73 1.99
CA LEU A 522 -15.15 25.46 2.72
C LEU A 522 -15.24 25.66 4.23
N THR A 523 -15.90 24.71 4.89
CA THR A 523 -16.13 24.78 6.35
C THR A 523 -15.42 23.69 7.13
N SER A 524 -14.62 22.83 6.49
CA SER A 524 -13.89 21.76 7.17
C SER A 524 -12.51 21.50 6.56
N PRO A 525 -11.49 21.14 7.37
CA PRO A 525 -10.17 20.73 6.86
C PRO A 525 -10.26 19.50 5.94
N SER A 526 -11.18 18.57 6.24
CA SER A 526 -11.44 17.37 5.43
C SER A 526 -11.92 17.71 4.01
N ALA A 527 -12.65 18.81 3.84
CA ALA A 527 -13.05 19.27 2.51
C ALA A 527 -11.84 19.78 1.71
N VAL A 528 -10.86 20.41 2.37
CA VAL A 528 -9.60 20.84 1.73
C VAL A 528 -8.79 19.63 1.26
N ASP A 529 -8.59 18.63 2.13
CA ASP A 529 -7.90 17.38 1.77
C ASP A 529 -8.55 16.72 0.54
N THR A 530 -9.88 16.60 0.55
CA THR A 530 -10.62 15.95 -0.53
C THR A 530 -10.56 16.76 -1.83
N LEU A 531 -10.67 18.08 -1.75
CA LEU A 531 -10.57 18.98 -2.91
C LEU A 531 -9.22 18.79 -3.62
N LEU A 532 -8.12 18.91 -2.86
CA LEU A 532 -6.78 18.79 -3.41
C LEU A 532 -6.51 17.39 -3.96
N HIS A 533 -7.02 16.36 -3.29
CA HIS A 533 -6.95 14.98 -3.79
C HIS A 533 -7.69 14.83 -5.14
N LEU A 534 -8.94 15.30 -5.23
CA LEU A 534 -9.73 15.23 -6.47
C LEU A 534 -9.11 16.04 -7.60
N MET A 535 -8.61 17.25 -7.33
CA MET A 535 -7.90 18.06 -8.32
C MET A 535 -6.65 17.34 -8.85
N LYS A 536 -5.84 16.75 -7.96
CA LYS A 536 -4.66 15.98 -8.35
C LYS A 536 -5.02 14.78 -9.21
N SER A 537 -6.03 14.00 -8.80
CA SER A 537 -6.50 12.81 -9.51
C SER A 537 -7.08 13.15 -10.89
N ALA A 538 -7.79 14.28 -11.01
CA ALA A 538 -8.36 14.77 -12.26
C ALA A 538 -7.39 15.65 -13.10
N ARG A 539 -6.15 15.88 -12.62
CA ARG A 539 -5.16 16.77 -13.23
C ARG A 539 -5.66 18.21 -13.44
N ILE A 540 -6.48 18.71 -12.52
CA ILE A 540 -6.96 20.09 -12.49
C ILE A 540 -5.85 20.97 -11.90
N ASP A 541 -5.55 22.09 -12.56
CA ASP A 541 -4.48 23.01 -12.15
C ASP A 541 -4.90 23.84 -10.93
N LEU A 542 -4.02 23.94 -9.92
CA LEU A 542 -4.28 24.74 -8.71
C LEU A 542 -4.51 26.22 -9.01
N ARG A 543 -4.01 26.73 -10.14
CA ARG A 543 -4.24 28.12 -10.60
C ARG A 543 -5.69 28.41 -10.96
N GLN A 544 -6.53 27.39 -11.09
CA GLN A 544 -7.98 27.53 -11.33
C GLN A 544 -8.78 27.79 -10.04
N LEU A 545 -8.14 27.77 -8.87
CA LEU A 545 -8.83 28.09 -7.61
C LEU A 545 -9.28 29.57 -7.61
N PRO A 546 -10.56 29.85 -7.32
CA PRO A 546 -11.06 31.20 -7.14
C PRO A 546 -10.69 31.70 -5.73
N LYS A 547 -11.20 32.86 -5.31
CA LYS A 547 -10.92 33.38 -3.97
C LYS A 547 -11.45 32.44 -2.90
N ILE A 548 -10.64 32.16 -1.89
CA ILE A 548 -10.94 31.14 -0.90
C ILE A 548 -11.43 31.80 0.38
N MET A 549 -12.64 31.45 0.80
CA MET A 549 -13.19 31.83 2.09
C MET A 549 -13.42 30.59 2.95
N VAL A 550 -12.94 30.64 4.20
CA VAL A 550 -13.04 29.49 5.11
C VAL A 550 -13.70 29.85 6.44
N CYS A 551 -14.33 28.85 7.06
CA CYS A 551 -15.04 29.04 8.33
C CYS A 551 -14.11 29.31 9.52
N GLY A 552 -12.87 28.81 9.51
CA GLY A 552 -11.98 28.93 10.66
C GLY A 552 -10.56 28.44 10.44
N SER A 553 -9.71 28.71 11.43
CA SER A 553 -8.25 28.60 11.34
C SER A 553 -7.75 27.21 10.96
N GLY A 554 -8.39 26.14 11.44
CA GLY A 554 -7.99 24.77 11.06
C GLY A 554 -8.20 24.47 9.57
N THR A 555 -9.19 25.10 8.92
CA THR A 555 -9.39 24.95 7.47
C THR A 555 -8.38 25.81 6.70
N ALA A 556 -8.05 27.00 7.20
CA ALA A 556 -7.03 27.87 6.63
C ALA A 556 -5.62 27.26 6.69
N GLU A 557 -5.24 26.71 7.85
CA GLU A 557 -3.96 26.02 8.06
C GLU A 557 -3.78 24.88 7.06
N LYS A 558 -4.87 24.18 6.75
CA LYS A 558 -4.83 23.07 5.80
C LYS A 558 -4.54 23.49 4.35
N PHE A 559 -5.01 24.67 3.94
CA PHE A 559 -4.60 25.27 2.67
C PHE A 559 -3.13 25.69 2.72
N ALA A 560 -2.70 26.30 3.83
CA ALA A 560 -1.33 26.77 4.02
C ALA A 560 -0.29 25.62 3.98
N ASP A 561 -0.62 24.46 4.54
CA ASP A 561 0.18 23.22 4.46
C ASP A 561 0.45 22.78 3.02
N ASN A 562 -0.39 23.20 2.08
CA ASN A 562 -0.28 22.91 0.65
C ASN A 562 0.16 24.13 -0.17
N GLY A 563 0.69 25.16 0.48
CA GLY A 563 1.21 26.37 -0.16
C GLY A 563 0.14 27.32 -0.69
N ILE A 564 -1.10 27.22 -0.20
CA ILE A 564 -2.24 28.05 -0.63
C ILE A 564 -2.63 29.00 0.52
N CYS A 565 -2.66 30.30 0.25
CA CYS A 565 -3.17 31.29 1.19
C CYS A 565 -4.67 31.47 0.99
N VAL A 566 -5.44 31.50 2.09
CA VAL A 566 -6.88 31.83 2.02
C VAL A 566 -7.06 33.35 1.91
N ASP A 567 -8.04 33.79 1.13
CA ASP A 567 -8.34 35.20 0.91
C ASP A 567 -9.14 35.82 2.06
N ALA A 568 -10.01 35.03 2.70
CA ALA A 568 -10.93 35.55 3.70
C ALA A 568 -11.28 34.51 4.79
N MET A 569 -11.32 34.95 6.05
CA MET A 569 -11.69 34.13 7.20
C MET A 569 -12.19 35.04 8.35
N PRO A 570 -13.26 34.67 9.08
CA PRO A 570 -13.69 35.42 10.27
C PRO A 570 -12.60 35.48 11.34
N GLU A 571 -12.48 36.62 12.04
CA GLU A 571 -11.52 36.78 13.17
C GLU A 571 -11.98 36.03 14.44
N SER A 572 -13.29 35.87 14.62
CA SER A 572 -13.91 35.15 15.73
C SER A 572 -15.20 34.43 15.28
N GLU A 573 -15.75 33.56 16.13
CA GLU A 573 -16.93 32.73 15.84
C GLU A 573 -16.82 31.80 14.61
N PHE A 574 -15.98 30.77 14.71
CA PHE A 574 -15.78 29.74 13.67
C PHE A 574 -16.99 28.79 13.53
N SER A 575 -18.14 29.33 13.14
CA SER A 575 -19.40 28.62 12.94
C SER A 575 -20.01 28.98 11.59
N ALA A 576 -20.97 28.19 11.12
CA ALA A 576 -21.71 28.52 9.90
C ALA A 576 -22.40 29.89 9.97
N ALA A 577 -22.87 30.29 11.15
CA ALA A 577 -23.48 31.60 11.37
C ALA A 577 -22.45 32.74 11.31
N GLY A 578 -21.30 32.56 11.95
CA GLY A 578 -20.20 33.54 11.91
C GLY A 578 -19.63 33.70 10.49
N LEU A 579 -19.47 32.60 9.76
CA LEU A 579 -19.08 32.62 8.36
C LEU A 579 -20.10 33.36 7.48
N LEU A 580 -21.40 33.18 7.70
CA LEU A 580 -22.44 33.89 6.96
C LEU A 580 -22.39 35.41 7.22
N ALA A 581 -22.28 35.83 8.49
CA ALA A 581 -22.18 37.24 8.85
C ALA A 581 -20.93 37.90 8.24
N PHE A 582 -19.82 37.15 8.17
CA PHE A 582 -18.60 37.60 7.53
C PHE A 582 -18.73 37.65 6.00
N ALA A 583 -19.37 36.64 5.40
CA ALA A 583 -19.62 36.57 3.96
C ALA A 583 -20.49 37.74 3.48
N ASP A 584 -21.49 38.17 4.26
CA ASP A 584 -22.36 39.32 3.97
C ASP A 584 -21.57 40.64 3.78
N GLN A 585 -20.38 40.75 4.38
CA GLN A 585 -19.51 41.91 4.27
C GLN A 585 -18.52 41.85 3.09
N HIS A 586 -18.32 40.67 2.50
CA HIS A 586 -17.24 40.42 1.52
C HIS A 586 -17.74 39.98 0.15
N ILE A 587 -18.88 39.28 0.10
CA ILE A 587 -19.49 38.76 -1.12
C ILE A 587 -20.40 39.83 -1.71
N LYS A 588 -20.27 40.10 -3.02
CA LYS A 588 -21.15 41.03 -3.72
C LYS A 588 -22.40 40.29 -4.23
N PRO A 589 -23.54 40.99 -4.40
CA PRO A 589 -24.74 40.41 -5.01
C PRO A 589 -24.56 39.86 -6.43
N SER A 590 -23.48 40.22 -7.12
CA SER A 590 -23.13 39.69 -8.46
C SER A 590 -22.23 38.45 -8.42
N ASP A 591 -21.61 38.14 -7.28
CA ASP A 591 -20.58 37.11 -7.18
C ASP A 591 -21.21 35.71 -7.32
N LYS A 592 -20.46 34.81 -7.97
CA LYS A 592 -20.75 33.38 -8.03
C LYS A 592 -19.96 32.65 -6.96
N VAL A 593 -20.66 31.87 -6.15
CA VAL A 593 -20.10 31.16 -5.00
C VAL A 593 -20.22 29.66 -5.21
N LEU A 594 -19.11 28.95 -5.09
CA LEU A 594 -19.09 27.50 -4.97
C LEU A 594 -18.86 27.11 -3.51
N ARG A 595 -19.83 26.46 -2.90
CA ARG A 595 -19.66 25.83 -1.57
C ARG A 595 -19.31 24.36 -1.76
N LEU A 596 -18.23 23.92 -1.13
CA LEU A 596 -17.88 22.49 -1.05
C LEU A 596 -18.15 21.97 0.35
N ARG A 597 -18.89 20.87 0.46
CA ARG A 597 -19.30 20.30 1.74
C ARG A 597 -19.29 18.77 1.77
N SER A 598 -19.38 18.21 2.98
CA SER A 598 -19.70 16.79 3.15
C SER A 598 -21.18 16.52 2.88
N LYS A 599 -21.50 15.25 2.59
CA LYS A 599 -22.88 14.77 2.46
C LYS A 599 -23.73 14.98 3.71
N LEU A 600 -23.11 14.91 4.89
CA LEU A 600 -23.77 15.11 6.19
C LEU A 600 -24.06 16.58 6.51
N ALA A 601 -23.30 17.52 5.92
CA ALA A 601 -23.46 18.94 6.21
C ALA A 601 -24.80 19.45 5.64
N LYS A 602 -25.54 20.22 6.45
CA LYS A 602 -26.84 20.77 6.06
C LYS A 602 -26.70 21.87 5.00
N GLU A 603 -27.75 22.04 4.20
CA GLU A 603 -27.88 23.09 3.16
C GLU A 603 -28.24 24.47 3.73
N THR A 604 -28.44 24.60 5.04
CA THR A 604 -28.82 25.86 5.69
C THR A 604 -27.89 27.01 5.30
N LEU A 605 -26.58 26.79 5.36
CA LEU A 605 -25.59 27.79 4.96
C LEU A 605 -25.70 28.15 3.47
N SER A 606 -25.93 27.18 2.58
CA SER A 606 -26.13 27.45 1.14
C SER A 606 -27.39 28.27 0.89
N ASN A 607 -28.48 27.94 1.58
CA ASN A 607 -29.74 28.66 1.48
C ASN A 607 -29.64 30.10 1.98
N ASP A 608 -28.80 30.34 2.99
CA ASP A 608 -28.55 31.69 3.49
C ASP A 608 -27.58 32.47 2.57
N LEU A 609 -26.53 31.83 2.04
CA LEU A 609 -25.62 32.45 1.06
C LEU A 609 -26.36 32.89 -0.21
N ARG A 610 -27.40 32.16 -0.64
CA ARG A 610 -28.26 32.54 -1.78
C ARG A 610 -29.02 33.84 -1.58
N LYS A 611 -29.11 34.36 -0.35
CA LYS A 611 -29.74 35.65 -0.06
C LYS A 611 -28.79 36.83 -0.31
N ILE A 612 -27.47 36.59 -0.37
CA ILE A 612 -26.45 37.63 -0.43
C ILE A 612 -25.60 37.58 -1.72
N ALA A 613 -25.49 36.41 -2.35
CA ALA A 613 -24.72 36.18 -3.58
C ALA A 613 -25.61 36.05 -4.82
N GLY A 614 -25.05 36.27 -6.00
CA GLY A 614 -25.79 36.18 -7.26
C GLY A 614 -26.11 34.74 -7.65
N THR A 615 -25.18 33.81 -7.44
CA THR A 615 -25.38 32.37 -7.66
C THR A 615 -24.62 31.58 -6.61
N VAL A 616 -25.24 30.53 -6.07
CA VAL A 616 -24.60 29.63 -5.09
C VAL A 616 -24.85 28.18 -5.49
N ASP A 617 -23.77 27.55 -5.95
CA ASP A 617 -23.74 26.11 -6.20
C ASP A 617 -23.19 25.39 -4.96
N ASP A 618 -23.89 24.34 -4.54
CA ASP A 618 -23.59 23.59 -3.33
C ASP A 618 -23.22 22.15 -3.71
N CYS A 619 -21.92 21.88 -3.76
CA CYS A 619 -21.38 20.62 -4.23
C CYS A 619 -21.00 19.71 -3.05
N ILE A 620 -21.52 18.48 -3.09
CA ILE A 620 -21.13 17.41 -2.17
C ILE A 620 -19.79 16.85 -2.64
N LEU A 621 -18.75 17.08 -1.86
CA LEU A 621 -17.37 16.71 -2.20
C LEU A 621 -17.01 15.31 -1.72
N TYR A 622 -17.58 14.87 -0.59
CA TYR A 622 -17.34 13.57 -0.01
C TYR A 622 -18.48 13.09 0.87
N ALA A 623 -18.54 11.77 1.06
CA ALA A 623 -19.35 11.12 2.08
C ALA A 623 -18.48 10.68 3.27
N ASN A 624 -19.07 10.75 4.46
CA ASN A 624 -18.51 10.12 5.65
C ASN A 624 -19.09 8.71 5.73
N THR A 625 -18.24 7.71 5.84
CA THR A 625 -18.63 6.31 6.05
C THR A 625 -18.15 5.86 7.43
N GLU A 626 -18.94 5.07 8.13
CA GLU A 626 -18.49 4.46 9.38
C GLU A 626 -17.40 3.42 9.07
N LYS A 627 -16.31 3.46 9.84
CA LYS A 627 -15.25 2.47 9.78
C LYS A 627 -15.35 1.59 11.03
N GLN A 628 -15.59 0.30 10.81
CA GLN A 628 -15.65 -0.69 11.88
C GLN A 628 -14.25 -0.97 12.41
N GLN A 629 -14.12 -0.99 13.72
CA GLN A 629 -12.88 -1.31 14.41
C GLN A 629 -12.96 -2.72 14.99
N GLU A 630 -11.98 -3.57 14.70
CA GLU A 630 -11.97 -4.98 15.12
C GLU A 630 -11.77 -5.14 16.63
N MET A 631 -11.02 -4.22 17.24
CA MET A 631 -10.71 -4.23 18.66
C MET A 631 -10.65 -2.82 19.22
N LEU A 632 -11.02 -2.68 20.49
CA LEU A 632 -10.80 -1.46 21.25
C LEU A 632 -9.49 -1.59 22.03
N TYR A 633 -8.53 -0.72 21.73
CA TYR A 633 -7.29 -0.63 22.48
C TYR A 633 -7.54 -0.20 23.92
N GLU A 634 -6.64 -0.55 24.84
CA GLU A 634 -6.71 0.02 26.17
C GLU A 634 -6.15 1.46 26.15
N PHE A 635 -6.94 2.42 26.63
CA PHE A 635 -6.59 3.84 26.65
C PHE A 635 -6.97 4.50 27.97
N ASP A 636 -6.39 5.66 28.25
CA ASP A 636 -6.65 6.44 29.46
C ASP A 636 -7.49 7.68 29.15
N ILE A 637 -7.32 8.22 27.94
CA ILE A 637 -7.96 9.44 27.46
C ILE A 637 -8.50 9.19 26.06
N ILE A 638 -9.68 9.72 25.74
CA ILE A 638 -10.21 9.75 24.38
C ILE A 638 -10.39 11.19 23.91
N TYR A 639 -9.91 11.47 22.71
CA TYR A 639 -10.11 12.74 22.02
C TYR A 639 -11.15 12.59 20.91
N PHE A 640 -12.32 13.20 21.13
CA PHE A 640 -13.39 13.31 20.15
C PHE A 640 -13.23 14.57 19.30
N SER A 641 -12.87 14.37 18.03
CA SER A 641 -12.68 15.47 17.07
C SER A 641 -13.97 15.88 16.35
N SER A 642 -15.07 15.15 16.52
CA SER A 642 -16.37 15.48 15.93
C SER A 642 -17.54 14.81 16.67
N GLY A 643 -18.77 15.29 16.46
CA GLY A 643 -19.97 14.60 16.96
C GLY A 643 -20.16 13.22 16.32
N SER A 644 -19.90 13.09 15.01
CA SER A 644 -20.01 11.80 14.30
C SER A 644 -19.09 10.71 14.87
N THR A 645 -17.90 11.09 15.35
CA THR A 645 -17.00 10.12 16.02
C THR A 645 -17.52 9.68 17.38
N VAL A 646 -18.28 10.53 18.09
CA VAL A 646 -18.95 10.14 19.35
C VAL A 646 -20.02 9.10 19.06
N ASP A 647 -20.91 9.40 18.11
CA ASP A 647 -21.99 8.50 17.72
C ASP A 647 -21.44 7.14 17.25
N SER A 648 -20.43 7.14 16.38
CA SER A 648 -19.80 5.91 15.88
C SER A 648 -19.11 5.10 16.99
N PHE A 649 -18.43 5.75 17.94
CA PHE A 649 -17.77 5.04 19.04
C PHE A 649 -18.80 4.32 19.92
N ILE A 650 -19.87 5.02 20.29
CA ILE A 650 -20.91 4.50 21.18
C ILE A 650 -21.69 3.38 20.48
N ASN A 651 -21.96 3.51 19.18
CA ASN A 651 -22.61 2.45 18.40
C ASN A 651 -21.77 1.16 18.36
N GLN A 652 -20.44 1.27 18.27
CA GLN A 652 -19.55 0.11 18.15
C GLN A 652 -19.20 -0.52 19.50
N PHE A 653 -18.93 0.28 20.52
CA PHE A 653 -18.34 -0.19 21.80
C PHE A 653 -19.24 0.02 23.02
N GLY A 654 -20.35 0.72 22.85
CA GLY A 654 -21.21 1.12 23.96
C GLY A 654 -20.60 2.25 24.81
N LYS A 655 -21.47 2.90 25.60
CA LYS A 655 -21.07 3.99 26.50
C LYS A 655 -20.21 3.49 27.68
N ASP A 656 -20.37 2.24 28.09
CA ASP A 656 -19.68 1.67 29.25
C ASP A 656 -18.17 1.54 29.01
N ALA A 657 -17.74 1.48 27.74
CA ALA A 657 -16.32 1.52 27.37
C ALA A 657 -15.62 2.85 27.73
N LEU A 658 -16.39 3.91 28.01
CA LEU A 658 -15.88 5.21 28.46
C LEU A 658 -15.86 5.36 29.99
N GLN A 659 -16.27 4.33 30.73
CA GLN A 659 -16.24 4.36 32.19
C GLN A 659 -14.79 4.54 32.69
N ASP A 660 -14.61 5.47 33.63
CA ASP A 660 -13.31 5.83 34.22
C ASP A 660 -12.26 6.35 33.20
N LYS A 661 -12.70 6.77 32.01
CA LYS A 661 -11.85 7.39 30.98
C LYS A 661 -12.01 8.91 30.97
N PHE A 662 -10.94 9.62 30.64
CA PHE A 662 -10.99 11.07 30.45
C PHE A 662 -11.47 11.41 29.03
N ILE A 663 -12.52 12.22 28.92
CA ILE A 663 -13.16 12.60 27.66
C ILE A 663 -12.78 14.03 27.29
N LEU A 664 -11.97 14.18 26.25
CA LEU A 664 -11.64 15.46 25.62
C LEU A 664 -12.50 15.65 24.36
N ALA A 665 -13.32 16.71 24.32
CA ALA A 665 -14.11 17.06 23.15
C ALA A 665 -13.56 18.33 22.48
N ILE A 666 -13.40 18.33 21.16
CA ILE A 666 -12.85 19.48 20.42
C ILE A 666 -13.69 20.76 20.55
N GLY A 667 -15.00 20.66 20.76
CA GLY A 667 -15.87 21.83 20.76
C GLY A 667 -17.35 21.53 20.97
N LYS A 668 -18.17 22.61 20.91
CA LYS A 668 -19.61 22.59 21.25
C LYS A 668 -20.43 21.55 20.47
N PRO A 669 -20.27 21.36 19.14
CA PRO A 669 -21.04 20.35 18.42
C PRO A 669 -20.76 18.92 18.91
N THR A 670 -19.51 18.62 19.24
CA THR A 670 -19.11 17.33 19.81
C THR A 670 -19.67 17.15 21.21
N LEU A 671 -19.65 18.20 22.04
CA LEU A 671 -20.27 18.21 23.36
C LEU A 671 -21.77 17.88 23.29
N HIS A 672 -22.51 18.49 22.35
CA HIS A 672 -23.93 18.21 22.16
C HIS A 672 -24.18 16.73 21.80
N SER A 673 -23.29 16.13 21.00
CA SER A 673 -23.36 14.69 20.69
C SER A 673 -23.16 13.82 21.93
N LEU A 674 -22.20 14.16 22.80
CA LEU A 674 -21.99 13.45 24.07
C LEU A 674 -23.22 13.56 24.97
N GLU A 675 -23.80 14.75 25.10
CA GLU A 675 -24.99 15.00 25.92
C GLU A 675 -26.22 14.20 25.45
N LYS A 676 -26.40 14.07 24.13
CA LYS A 676 -27.45 13.24 23.53
C LYS A 676 -27.39 11.78 24.00
N HIS A 677 -26.19 11.27 24.26
CA HIS A 677 -25.95 9.92 24.80
C HIS A 677 -25.85 9.88 26.33
N GLY A 678 -26.14 10.98 27.01
CA GLY A 678 -26.07 11.08 28.47
C GLY A 678 -24.65 11.15 29.04
N LEU A 679 -23.66 11.51 28.23
CA LEU A 679 -22.26 11.66 28.62
C LEU A 679 -21.88 13.13 28.75
N LYS A 680 -20.81 13.41 29.50
CA LYS A 680 -20.21 14.74 29.62
C LYS A 680 -18.74 14.67 29.22
N ALA A 681 -18.24 15.75 28.63
CA ALA A 681 -16.80 15.90 28.43
C ALA A 681 -16.16 16.39 29.73
N ASP A 682 -14.97 15.89 30.04
CA ASP A 682 -14.15 16.38 31.16
C ASP A 682 -13.42 17.68 30.80
N LEU A 683 -13.11 17.85 29.51
CA LEU A 683 -12.44 19.03 29.00
C LEU A 683 -12.93 19.42 27.60
N VAL A 684 -13.13 20.72 27.40
CA VAL A 684 -13.40 21.36 26.12
C VAL A 684 -12.51 22.59 26.02
N PRO A 685 -11.69 22.73 24.96
CA PRO A 685 -10.83 23.89 24.80
C PRO A 685 -11.64 25.15 24.45
N GLU A 686 -11.02 26.32 24.64
CA GLU A 686 -11.63 27.60 24.27
C GLU A 686 -11.82 27.73 22.74
N GLN A 687 -10.82 27.29 21.97
CA GLN A 687 -10.88 27.24 20.50
C GLN A 687 -11.10 25.81 20.01
N SER A 688 -12.01 25.63 19.04
CA SER A 688 -12.31 24.31 18.47
C SER A 688 -11.30 23.85 17.42
N THR A 689 -10.04 23.74 17.83
CA THR A 689 -8.94 23.24 17.01
C THR A 689 -8.22 22.08 17.70
N THR A 690 -7.55 21.23 16.92
CA THR A 690 -6.74 20.13 17.46
C THR A 690 -5.60 20.65 18.35
N ASN A 691 -4.92 21.72 17.92
CA ASN A 691 -3.84 22.31 18.70
C ASN A 691 -4.33 22.81 20.07
N ALA A 692 -5.43 23.57 20.10
CA ALA A 692 -6.00 24.06 21.35
C ALA A 692 -6.49 22.92 22.25
N SER A 693 -7.05 21.85 21.68
CA SER A 693 -7.51 20.66 22.43
C SER A 693 -6.36 19.97 23.16
N ILE A 694 -5.27 19.66 22.45
CA ILE A 694 -4.12 18.96 23.04
C ILE A 694 -3.34 19.87 24.00
N TYR A 695 -3.22 21.16 23.69
CA TYR A 695 -2.63 22.14 24.61
C TYR A 695 -3.42 22.23 25.92
N ALA A 696 -4.75 22.34 25.84
CA ALA A 696 -5.62 22.39 27.02
C ALA A 696 -5.48 21.12 27.86
N LEU A 697 -5.38 19.94 27.22
CA LEU A 697 -5.15 18.68 27.91
C LEU A 697 -3.82 18.67 28.67
N ALA A 698 -2.74 19.14 28.03
CA ALA A 698 -1.43 19.25 28.67
C ALA A 698 -1.46 20.21 29.88
N VAL A 699 -2.14 21.36 29.75
CA VAL A 699 -2.33 22.31 30.87
C VAL A 699 -3.16 21.69 32.00
N HIS A 700 -4.17 20.89 31.67
CA HIS A 700 -4.99 20.18 32.66
C HIS A 700 -4.13 19.21 33.50
N GLU A 701 -3.34 18.34 32.85
CA GLU A 701 -2.47 17.40 33.56
C GLU A 701 -1.36 18.12 34.33
N LEU A 702 -0.81 19.24 33.82
CA LEU A 702 0.14 20.08 34.57
C LEU A 702 -0.43 20.59 35.88
N ASN A 703 -1.63 21.17 35.85
CA ASN A 703 -2.26 21.68 37.06
C ASN A 703 -2.58 20.57 38.07
N LYS A 704 -2.91 19.37 37.57
CA LYS A 704 -3.14 18.18 38.40
C LYS A 704 -1.86 17.68 39.07
N GLU A 705 -0.72 17.74 38.40
CA GLU A 705 0.57 17.39 38.99
C GLU A 705 1.04 18.43 40.01
N LEU A 706 0.88 19.73 39.71
CA LEU A 706 1.26 20.81 40.63
C LEU A 706 0.40 20.89 41.89
N ALA A 707 -0.80 20.29 41.87
CA ALA A 707 -1.70 20.24 43.02
C ALA A 707 -1.44 19.05 43.97
N LYS A 708 -0.60 18.09 43.57
CA LYS A 708 -0.16 16.96 44.41
C LYS A 708 1.11 17.32 45.17
#